data_AF-A0A820W6B4-F1
#
_entry.id   AF-A0A820W6B4-F1
#
_cell.length_a   1.000
_cell.length_b   1.000
_cell.length_c   1.000
_cell.angle_alpha   90.00
_cell.angle_beta   90.00
_cell.angle_gamma   90.00
#
_symmetry.space_group_name_H-M   'P 1'
#
loop_
_entity.id
_entity.type
_entity.pdbx_description
1 polymer ?
#
loop_
_entity_poly.entity_id
_entity_poly.type
_entity_poly.pdbx_seq_one_letter_code
_entity_poly.pdbx_strand_id
1 'polypeptide(L)'
;MATVGGGEEAAALQRLLRITDVAQESLEILAPITGYSKSSLVSLEEAVVPLVPIVPDVQSHAYIAKLKCKKPDDKLTQDESASIMLYTMGWEPLDECLYVVLNNTLRAKDRQQKLQPWYFYLRLFLNALFRLPLVSITAYRGVKLDLCNRYIEGETIVWWGFSSCTTSVGVLKSELFLGKTDSRTMFTLHCKSARDISKYSFYPVEDELLLMAATQFKVVSSLDQGNLHIIQLEETTPPFPLLQPVPIVGSLPIQSNPSGDSTATSFDISKEKSMTHSNKSTIDRHGAAASTSKRTGINSITGQVDQNGLVYGLFIDGKRCQIGISTAVKRPYLPIMPGTNGVTVAGGNGYGGATDQLNQPYGLFVDDDKTVVIADWGNHRIMQWKKSKRKSDMTNGKVVAGGNGQGYGLDQLNRPNDVLIDKETDSLIICDRDNRRVVRWSRHSGTTQGEILIDNINCRGLAMDHQRYLYVSNGGTEVRRYQWQWGDKNGTLVAGGNGNGDGLNQLSFPAFLFVDRQQNVYVSDNGNHRVMKWSKGAKEGIVVAGGQGEGSALTQLKYANGLFVDMLGTLYVADSLNHRVMRWTQGAQQGTVIVGGNGEGEGANQFAVAIGLSFDRRGNLYVADRYNHRVQRFSLEYLSDTL
;
A
#
# COMPACT_ATOMS: atom_id res chain seq x y z
N MET A 1 3.14 -37.33 -13.84
CA MET A 1 3.75 -36.81 -12.60
C MET A 1 3.44 -35.33 -12.55
N ALA A 2 2.38 -34.97 -11.83
CA ALA A 2 1.86 -33.60 -11.78
C ALA A 2 2.60 -32.81 -10.70
N THR A 3 3.02 -31.60 -11.05
CA THR A 3 3.63 -30.58 -10.20
C THR A 3 2.62 -30.00 -9.23
N VAL A 4 2.72 -30.39 -7.96
CA VAL A 4 1.97 -29.82 -6.82
C VAL A 4 2.89 -29.00 -5.88
N GLY A 5 4.21 -28.92 -6.14
CA GLY A 5 5.19 -28.46 -5.13
C GLY A 5 5.37 -26.96 -4.90
N GLY A 6 4.97 -26.07 -5.83
CA GLY A 6 5.39 -24.65 -5.76
C GLY A 6 4.75 -23.82 -4.63
N GLY A 7 3.50 -24.13 -4.24
CA GLY A 7 2.78 -23.36 -3.21
C GLY A 7 3.15 -23.75 -1.78
N GLU A 8 3.38 -25.05 -1.54
CA GLU A 8 3.79 -25.55 -0.22
C GLU A 8 5.24 -25.17 0.11
N GLU A 9 6.13 -25.19 -0.87
CA GLU A 9 7.54 -24.82 -0.69
C GLU A 9 7.70 -23.32 -0.37
N ALA A 10 6.96 -22.44 -1.04
CA ALA A 10 6.95 -21.00 -0.74
C ALA A 10 6.34 -20.69 0.64
N ALA A 11 5.25 -21.37 1.02
CA ALA A 11 4.66 -21.26 2.35
C ALA A 11 5.63 -21.74 3.44
N ALA A 12 6.37 -22.82 3.18
CA ALA A 12 7.38 -23.35 4.08
C ALA A 12 8.60 -22.43 4.22
N LEU A 13 9.03 -21.75 3.14
CA LEU A 13 10.10 -20.75 3.18
C LEU A 13 9.70 -19.49 3.94
N GLN A 14 8.47 -19.00 3.74
CA GLN A 14 7.89 -17.88 4.49
C GLN A 14 7.78 -18.19 5.98
N ARG A 15 7.38 -19.42 6.31
CA ARG A 15 7.38 -19.94 7.68
C ARG A 15 8.80 -20.01 8.27
N LEU A 16 9.79 -20.44 7.48
CA LEU A 16 11.19 -20.56 7.92
C LEU A 16 11.77 -19.22 8.39
N LEU A 17 11.52 -18.12 7.66
CA LEU A 17 11.99 -16.79 8.06
C LEU A 17 11.33 -16.29 9.35
N ARG A 18 10.02 -16.55 9.53
CA ARG A 18 9.34 -16.26 10.81
C ARG A 18 9.89 -17.06 11.97
N ILE A 19 10.54 -18.19 11.75
CA ILE A 19 11.07 -19.06 12.83
C ILE A 19 12.57 -18.80 13.08
N THR A 20 13.35 -18.43 12.05
CA THR A 20 14.82 -18.30 12.12
C THR A 20 15.35 -16.91 12.50
N ASP A 21 14.51 -15.88 12.55
CA ASP A 21 14.93 -14.49 12.83
C ASP A 21 15.57 -14.28 14.23
N VAL A 22 15.43 -15.26 15.13
CA VAL A 22 16.01 -15.27 16.50
C VAL A 22 17.52 -15.11 16.51
N ALA A 23 18.20 -15.51 15.44
CA ALA A 23 19.64 -15.30 15.26
C ALA A 23 20.06 -13.84 15.57
N GLN A 24 19.16 -12.89 15.31
CA GLN A 24 19.37 -11.46 15.39
C GLN A 24 18.95 -10.83 16.72
N GLU A 25 18.43 -11.61 17.68
CA GLU A 25 18.07 -11.07 19.00
C GLU A 25 19.32 -10.51 19.70
N SER A 26 19.20 -9.28 20.23
CA SER A 26 20.28 -8.65 21.00
C SER A 26 20.17 -9.05 22.46
N LEU A 27 21.29 -9.44 23.08
CA LEU A 27 21.37 -9.65 24.52
C LEU A 27 21.54 -8.33 25.29
N GLU A 28 21.70 -7.21 24.57
CA GLU A 28 21.74 -5.88 25.20
C GLU A 28 20.36 -5.51 25.76
N ILE A 29 20.36 -4.99 26.99
CA ILE A 29 19.16 -4.43 27.60
C ILE A 29 18.95 -3.02 27.03
N LEU A 30 18.00 -2.91 26.11
CA LEU A 30 17.60 -1.68 25.45
C LEU A 30 16.43 -0.99 26.21
N ALA A 31 16.22 0.31 25.98
CA ALA A 31 15.19 1.10 26.67
C ALA A 31 13.75 0.66 26.32
N PRO A 32 12.77 0.73 27.24
CA PRO A 32 11.39 0.31 26.98
C PRO A 32 10.77 0.87 25.70
N ILE A 33 9.97 0.05 25.02
CA ILE A 33 9.24 0.41 23.81
C ILE A 33 7.95 1.14 24.22
N THR A 34 7.88 2.43 23.92
CA THR A 34 6.79 3.33 24.36
C THR A 34 6.29 4.22 23.21
N GLY A 35 5.21 4.97 23.44
CA GLY A 35 4.73 6.04 22.55
C GLY A 35 3.50 5.68 21.72
N TYR A 36 3.45 4.47 21.15
CA TYR A 36 2.33 3.99 20.33
C TYR A 36 0.99 3.95 21.06
N SER A 37 0.99 3.85 22.40
CA SER A 37 -0.24 3.88 23.22
C SER A 37 -0.99 5.20 23.14
N LYS A 38 -0.31 6.30 22.77
CA LYS A 38 -0.91 7.64 22.61
C LYS A 38 -1.58 7.83 21.25
N SER A 39 -1.28 6.96 20.28
CA SER A 39 -1.89 7.02 18.96
C SER A 39 -3.35 6.56 19.01
N SER A 40 -4.18 7.17 18.17
CA SER A 40 -5.56 6.77 17.97
C SER A 40 -5.65 5.36 17.39
N LEU A 41 -6.70 4.63 17.75
CA LEU A 41 -7.05 3.39 17.07
C LEU A 41 -7.72 3.76 15.73
N VAL A 42 -7.16 3.28 14.63
CA VAL A 42 -7.58 3.59 13.25
C VAL A 42 -7.85 2.31 12.46
N SER A 43 -8.41 2.43 11.26
CA SER A 43 -8.57 1.27 10.36
C SER A 43 -7.22 0.68 9.93
N LEU A 44 -7.18 -0.58 9.48
CA LEU A 44 -5.92 -1.20 9.05
C LEU A 44 -5.30 -0.43 7.87
N GLU A 45 -6.11 0.04 6.94
CA GLU A 45 -5.68 0.81 5.78
C GLU A 45 -4.99 2.11 6.20
N GLU A 46 -5.57 2.84 7.15
CA GLU A 46 -4.94 4.04 7.73
C GLU A 46 -3.68 3.71 8.53
N ALA A 47 -3.70 2.60 9.27
CA ALA A 47 -2.58 2.19 10.12
C ALA A 47 -1.30 1.88 9.35
N VAL A 48 -1.41 1.43 8.09
CA VAL A 48 -0.26 1.07 7.24
C VAL A 48 0.19 2.19 6.31
N VAL A 49 -0.54 3.31 6.19
CA VAL A 49 -0.13 4.45 5.34
C VAL A 49 1.29 4.93 5.67
N PRO A 50 1.67 5.17 6.94
CA PRO A 50 3.02 5.62 7.27
C PRO A 50 4.10 4.55 7.03
N LEU A 51 3.70 3.29 6.82
CA LEU A 51 4.62 2.18 6.59
C LEU A 51 5.00 2.01 5.12
N VAL A 52 4.25 2.59 4.17
CA VAL A 52 4.51 2.45 2.72
C VAL A 52 5.96 2.73 2.31
N PRO A 53 6.64 3.78 2.84
CA PRO A 53 8.04 4.05 2.46
C PRO A 53 9.05 3.02 3.01
N ILE A 54 8.65 2.23 4.01
CA ILE A 54 9.52 1.36 4.82
C ILE A 54 9.25 -0.11 4.56
N VAL A 55 8.01 -0.44 4.20
CA VAL A 55 7.50 -1.79 3.92
C VAL A 55 6.79 -1.74 2.57
N PRO A 56 7.51 -1.99 1.46
CA PRO A 56 6.93 -2.02 0.13
C PRO A 56 5.73 -2.97 0.05
N ASP A 57 4.73 -2.60 -0.75
CA ASP A 57 3.49 -3.35 -0.93
C ASP A 57 2.65 -3.59 0.36
N VAL A 58 2.93 -2.93 1.49
CA VAL A 58 2.18 -3.17 2.75
C VAL A 58 0.68 -2.88 2.62
N GLN A 59 0.29 -1.84 1.88
CA GLN A 59 -1.13 -1.52 1.63
C GLN A 59 -1.83 -2.64 0.85
N SER A 60 -1.13 -3.22 -0.12
CA SER A 60 -1.59 -4.34 -0.92
C SER A 60 -1.91 -5.55 -0.07
N HIS A 61 -1.01 -5.86 0.85
CA HIS A 61 -1.14 -6.99 1.76
C HIS A 61 -2.16 -6.70 2.87
N ALA A 62 -2.26 -5.45 3.35
CA ALA A 62 -3.29 -5.03 4.29
C ALA A 62 -4.71 -5.21 3.73
N TYR A 63 -4.92 -4.83 2.47
CA TYR A 63 -6.19 -5.08 1.78
C TYR A 63 -6.50 -6.58 1.68
N ILE A 64 -5.52 -7.40 1.26
CA ILE A 64 -5.67 -8.86 1.20
C ILE A 64 -5.99 -9.43 2.59
N ALA A 65 -5.29 -8.97 3.63
CA ALA A 65 -5.51 -9.40 5.00
C ALA A 65 -6.95 -9.10 5.44
N LYS A 66 -7.46 -7.90 5.14
CA LYS A 66 -8.84 -7.51 5.49
C LYS A 66 -9.88 -8.32 4.73
N LEU A 67 -9.63 -8.63 3.47
CA LEU A 67 -10.50 -9.46 2.63
C LEU A 67 -10.55 -10.93 3.11
N LYS A 68 -9.40 -11.47 3.56
CA LYS A 68 -9.24 -12.88 3.92
C LYS A 68 -9.42 -13.18 5.41
N CYS A 69 -9.30 -12.17 6.28
CA CYS A 69 -9.39 -12.39 7.71
C CYS A 69 -10.74 -13.00 8.09
N LYS A 70 -10.68 -14.10 8.83
CA LYS A 70 -11.88 -14.70 9.42
C LYS A 70 -12.24 -13.91 10.67
N LYS A 71 -13.53 -13.79 10.97
CA LYS A 71 -14.05 -13.33 12.26
C LYS A 71 -14.66 -14.51 13.02
N PRO A 72 -13.85 -15.46 13.53
CA PRO A 72 -14.39 -16.73 14.01
C PRO A 72 -15.27 -16.61 15.26
N ASP A 73 -15.06 -15.60 16.12
CA ASP A 73 -15.72 -15.56 17.43
C ASP A 73 -16.22 -14.15 17.88
N ASP A 74 -16.39 -13.16 16.98
CA ASP A 74 -16.74 -11.75 17.27
C ASP A 74 -15.85 -11.01 18.31
N LYS A 75 -14.79 -11.66 18.81
CA LYS A 75 -13.87 -11.13 19.82
C LYS A 75 -13.05 -9.94 19.35
N LEU A 76 -12.73 -9.91 18.06
CA LEU A 76 -11.91 -8.89 17.42
C LEU A 76 -12.71 -8.22 16.30
N THR A 77 -12.46 -6.94 16.08
CA THR A 77 -12.95 -6.24 14.89
C THR A 77 -12.26 -6.77 13.63
N GLN A 78 -12.79 -6.43 12.45
CA GLN A 78 -12.15 -6.83 11.19
C GLN A 78 -10.72 -6.30 11.09
N ASP A 79 -10.49 -5.03 11.45
CA ASP A 79 -9.17 -4.40 11.37
C ASP A 79 -8.18 -5.03 12.37
N GLU A 80 -8.64 -5.39 13.57
CA GLU A 80 -7.84 -6.11 14.54
C GLU A 80 -7.44 -7.51 14.03
N SER A 81 -8.40 -8.30 13.55
CA SER A 81 -8.12 -9.63 12.96
C SER A 81 -7.21 -9.52 11.73
N ALA A 82 -7.45 -8.53 10.87
CA ALA A 82 -6.65 -8.29 9.68
C ALA A 82 -5.23 -7.84 10.03
N SER A 83 -5.02 -7.09 11.12
CA SER A 83 -3.67 -6.72 11.58
C SER A 83 -2.85 -7.95 11.98
N ILE A 84 -3.47 -8.94 12.65
CA ILE A 84 -2.80 -10.20 12.99
C ILE A 84 -2.49 -11.00 11.72
N MET A 85 -3.46 -11.12 10.82
CA MET A 85 -3.25 -11.78 9.54
C MET A 85 -2.09 -11.14 8.77
N LEU A 86 -2.07 -9.82 8.64
CA LEU A 86 -1.03 -9.07 7.94
C LEU A 86 0.36 -9.30 8.54
N TYR A 87 0.48 -9.33 9.87
CA TYR A 87 1.75 -9.66 10.52
C TYR A 87 2.27 -11.04 10.09
N THR A 88 1.39 -12.03 9.97
CA THR A 88 1.79 -13.40 9.61
C THR A 88 1.98 -13.63 8.11
N MET A 89 1.54 -12.70 7.25
CA MET A 89 1.67 -12.83 5.80
C MET A 89 3.14 -12.77 5.35
N GLY A 90 3.49 -13.62 4.38
CA GLY A 90 4.75 -13.54 3.65
C GLY A 90 4.53 -13.13 2.19
N TRP A 91 5.46 -12.35 1.64
CA TRP A 91 5.50 -11.92 0.25
C TRP A 91 6.94 -11.70 -0.22
N GLU A 92 7.16 -11.72 -1.54
CA GLU A 92 8.48 -11.54 -2.13
C GLU A 92 8.75 -10.06 -2.47
N PRO A 93 9.96 -9.54 -2.21
CA PRO A 93 11.08 -10.25 -1.57
C PRO A 93 10.86 -10.40 -0.05
N LEU A 94 11.23 -11.55 0.50
CA LEU A 94 10.86 -11.90 1.87
C LEU A 94 11.44 -11.00 2.97
N ASP A 95 12.58 -10.35 2.71
CA ASP A 95 13.21 -9.40 3.63
C ASP A 95 12.42 -8.07 3.75
N GLU A 96 11.45 -7.85 2.87
CA GLU A 96 10.52 -6.71 2.90
C GLU A 96 9.17 -7.04 3.56
N CYS A 97 8.98 -8.28 4.04
CA CYS A 97 7.77 -8.66 4.78
C CYS A 97 7.60 -7.84 6.07
N LEU A 98 6.36 -7.47 6.39
CA LEU A 98 6.05 -6.63 7.55
C LEU A 98 6.66 -7.14 8.87
N TYR A 99 6.57 -8.45 9.14
CA TYR A 99 7.14 -9.01 10.38
C TYR A 99 8.67 -8.90 10.42
N VAL A 100 9.36 -9.07 9.29
CA VAL A 100 10.83 -8.95 9.20
C VAL A 100 11.23 -7.53 9.51
N VAL A 101 10.63 -6.55 8.81
CA VAL A 101 10.98 -5.14 8.98
C VAL A 101 10.61 -4.66 10.38
N LEU A 102 9.46 -5.06 10.92
CA LEU A 102 9.05 -4.71 12.30
C LEU A 102 10.01 -5.29 13.33
N ASN A 103 10.31 -6.59 13.29
CA ASN A 103 11.18 -7.23 14.27
C ASN A 103 12.61 -6.66 14.21
N ASN A 104 13.13 -6.36 13.02
CA ASN A 104 14.42 -5.66 12.86
C ASN A 104 14.38 -4.26 13.48
N THR A 105 13.26 -3.55 13.31
CA THR A 105 13.05 -2.22 13.91
C THR A 105 13.02 -2.32 15.44
N LEU A 106 12.35 -3.33 16.01
CA LEU A 106 12.26 -3.56 17.46
C LEU A 106 13.63 -3.87 18.09
N ARG A 107 14.54 -4.50 17.34
CA ARG A 107 15.89 -4.87 17.80
C ARG A 107 16.93 -3.74 17.64
N ALA A 108 16.61 -2.66 16.91
CA ALA A 108 17.55 -1.59 16.63
C ALA A 108 17.89 -0.75 17.87
N LYS A 109 19.14 -0.28 17.99
CA LYS A 109 19.57 0.59 19.11
C LYS A 109 18.84 1.95 19.11
N ASP A 110 18.51 2.45 17.92
CA ASP A 110 17.79 3.71 17.67
C ASP A 110 16.28 3.50 17.41
N ARG A 111 15.73 2.35 17.85
CA ARG A 111 14.34 1.95 17.56
C ARG A 111 13.28 2.97 17.93
N GLN A 112 13.46 3.78 18.97
CA GLN A 112 12.42 4.70 19.41
C GLN A 112 12.07 5.74 18.33
N GLN A 113 13.05 6.18 17.54
CA GLN A 113 12.84 7.04 16.38
C GLN A 113 12.29 6.25 15.20
N LYS A 114 12.84 5.06 14.92
CA LYS A 114 12.41 4.22 13.79
C LYS A 114 11.00 3.63 13.95
N LEU A 115 10.49 3.52 15.17
CA LEU A 115 9.16 3.02 15.48
C LEU A 115 8.05 4.07 15.31
N GLN A 116 8.36 5.36 15.16
CA GLN A 116 7.33 6.41 15.01
C GLN A 116 6.32 6.10 13.88
N PRO A 117 6.75 5.68 12.67
CA PRO A 117 5.81 5.32 11.60
C PRO A 117 4.95 4.08 11.92
N TRP A 118 5.40 3.24 12.86
CA TRP A 118 4.72 2.02 13.27
C TRP A 118 3.64 2.24 14.31
N TYR A 119 3.51 3.44 14.89
CA TYR A 119 2.67 3.63 16.06
C TYR A 119 1.19 3.31 15.84
N PHE A 120 0.61 3.67 14.70
CA PHE A 120 -0.78 3.31 14.38
C PHE A 120 -0.96 1.81 14.20
N TYR A 121 -0.04 1.16 13.47
CA TYR A 121 -0.05 -0.29 13.29
C TYR A 121 0.15 -1.04 14.62
N LEU A 122 1.15 -0.66 15.42
CA LEU A 122 1.41 -1.24 16.74
C LEU A 122 0.24 -1.01 17.69
N ARG A 123 -0.39 0.17 17.65
CA ARG A 123 -1.58 0.47 18.45
C ARG A 123 -2.72 -0.49 18.14
N LEU A 124 -3.00 -0.73 16.85
CA LEU A 124 -4.04 -1.63 16.37
C LEU A 124 -3.71 -3.10 16.68
N PHE A 125 -2.50 -3.52 16.31
CA PHE A 125 -2.01 -4.89 16.49
C PHE A 125 -1.96 -5.28 17.98
N LEU A 126 -1.42 -4.42 18.84
CA LEU A 126 -1.38 -4.68 20.28
C LEU A 126 -2.79 -4.65 20.90
N ASN A 127 -3.70 -3.78 20.44
CA ASN A 127 -5.10 -3.81 20.90
C ASN A 127 -5.72 -5.19 20.62
N ALA A 128 -5.46 -5.75 19.43
CA ALA A 128 -5.92 -7.09 19.06
C ALA A 128 -5.31 -8.16 19.99
N LEU A 129 -3.98 -8.16 20.17
CA LEU A 129 -3.29 -9.16 20.99
C LEU A 129 -3.67 -9.09 22.47
N PHE A 130 -3.86 -7.90 23.06
CA PHE A 130 -4.26 -7.77 24.46
C PHE A 130 -5.71 -8.22 24.72
N ARG A 131 -6.56 -8.29 23.69
CA ARG A 131 -7.91 -8.86 23.78
C ARG A 131 -7.95 -10.39 23.67
N LEU A 132 -6.86 -11.00 23.20
CA LEU A 132 -6.73 -12.46 23.17
C LEU A 132 -6.32 -12.99 24.56
N PRO A 133 -6.83 -14.18 24.96
CA PRO A 133 -6.51 -14.77 26.25
C PRO A 133 -5.02 -15.12 26.36
N LEU A 134 -4.50 -15.06 27.58
CA LEU A 134 -3.15 -15.55 27.89
C LEU A 134 -3.13 -17.07 27.78
N VAL A 135 -2.05 -17.60 27.18
CA VAL A 135 -1.76 -19.02 27.14
C VAL A 135 -0.44 -19.26 27.85
N SER A 136 -0.48 -20.08 28.91
CA SER A 136 0.72 -20.60 29.55
C SER A 136 0.99 -22.01 29.02
N ILE A 137 2.13 -22.18 28.37
CA ILE A 137 2.46 -23.39 27.60
C ILE A 137 3.95 -23.47 27.31
N THR A 138 4.46 -24.67 27.12
CA THR A 138 5.79 -24.87 26.53
C THR A 138 5.68 -24.75 25.01
N ALA A 139 6.40 -23.79 24.45
CA ALA A 139 6.51 -23.59 23.02
C ALA A 139 7.96 -23.78 22.57
N TYR A 140 8.14 -24.06 21.29
CA TYR A 140 9.45 -24.37 20.72
C TYR A 140 9.81 -23.43 19.59
N ARG A 141 11.11 -23.16 19.45
CA ARG A 141 11.67 -22.36 18.37
C ARG A 141 13.04 -22.87 17.92
N GLY A 142 13.39 -22.65 16.65
CA GLY A 142 14.56 -23.25 16.04
C GLY A 142 15.37 -22.30 15.16
N VAL A 143 16.70 -22.36 15.26
CA VAL A 143 17.66 -21.55 14.47
C VAL A 143 18.79 -22.42 13.92
N LYS A 144 19.15 -22.24 12.65
CA LYS A 144 20.31 -22.90 12.00
C LYS A 144 21.65 -22.24 12.35
N LEU A 145 21.88 -21.98 13.63
CA LEU A 145 23.14 -21.45 14.16
C LEU A 145 23.41 -22.09 15.52
N ASP A 146 24.68 -22.28 15.85
CA ASP A 146 25.10 -22.52 17.23
C ASP A 146 25.05 -21.21 18.02
N LEU A 147 24.23 -21.18 19.06
CA LEU A 147 24.08 -20.05 19.96
C LEU A 147 24.41 -20.43 21.41
N CYS A 148 25.01 -21.59 21.68
CA CYS A 148 25.20 -22.11 23.04
C CYS A 148 25.96 -21.12 23.94
N ASN A 149 27.02 -20.50 23.43
CA ASN A 149 27.85 -19.54 24.16
C ASN A 149 27.18 -18.17 24.37
N ARG A 150 26.03 -17.92 23.73
CA ARG A 150 25.30 -16.65 23.86
C ARG A 150 24.31 -16.66 25.03
N TYR A 151 23.85 -17.83 25.48
CA TYR A 151 22.81 -17.93 26.50
C TYR A 151 23.36 -18.65 27.71
N ILE A 152 23.84 -17.87 28.66
CA ILE A 152 24.52 -18.37 29.87
C ILE A 152 23.46 -18.73 30.91
N GLU A 153 23.56 -19.94 31.46
CA GLU A 153 22.63 -20.42 32.49
C GLU A 153 22.57 -19.48 33.70
N GLY A 154 21.36 -19.18 34.16
CA GLY A 154 21.10 -18.25 35.25
C GLY A 154 20.91 -16.80 34.83
N GLU A 155 21.36 -16.40 33.64
CA GLU A 155 21.20 -15.02 33.15
C GLU A 155 19.75 -14.71 32.76
N THR A 156 19.41 -13.42 32.79
CA THR A 156 18.15 -12.89 32.27
C THR A 156 18.41 -12.19 30.95
N ILE A 157 17.59 -12.52 29.95
CA ILE A 157 17.63 -11.96 28.61
C ILE A 157 16.31 -11.26 28.28
N VAL A 158 16.33 -10.43 27.25
CA VAL A 158 15.11 -9.84 26.67
C VAL A 158 14.96 -10.28 25.22
N TRP A 159 13.78 -10.80 24.90
CA TRP A 159 13.37 -11.17 23.56
C TRP A 159 12.66 -10.01 22.90
N TRP A 160 13.32 -9.25 22.03
CA TRP A 160 12.84 -7.94 21.57
C TRP A 160 11.81 -8.03 20.43
N GLY A 161 11.89 -9.03 19.55
CA GLY A 161 10.91 -9.22 18.48
C GLY A 161 9.61 -9.86 18.94
N PHE A 162 8.52 -9.66 18.21
CA PHE A 162 7.38 -10.57 18.28
C PHE A 162 7.80 -11.91 17.66
N SER A 163 7.26 -13.03 18.14
CA SER A 163 7.53 -14.26 17.39
C SER A 163 6.52 -15.37 17.43
N SER A 164 6.30 -15.92 16.24
CA SER A 164 5.57 -17.16 16.03
C SER A 164 6.36 -18.34 16.62
N CYS A 165 5.69 -19.11 17.46
CA CYS A 165 6.18 -20.29 18.12
C CYS A 165 5.22 -21.47 17.83
N THR A 166 5.73 -22.69 17.95
CA THR A 166 4.96 -23.93 17.75
C THR A 166 4.93 -24.75 19.04
N THR A 167 3.80 -25.39 19.33
CA THR A 167 3.69 -26.42 20.38
C THR A 167 4.07 -27.81 19.85
N SER A 168 4.02 -27.99 18.53
CA SER A 168 4.33 -29.26 17.87
C SER A 168 5.84 -29.42 17.72
N VAL A 169 6.39 -30.40 18.46
CA VAL A 169 7.77 -30.89 18.27
C VAL A 169 7.94 -31.51 16.87
N GLY A 170 6.86 -32.00 16.26
CA GLY A 170 6.89 -32.58 14.90
C GLY A 170 7.23 -31.55 13.82
N VAL A 171 6.82 -30.29 13.99
CA VAL A 171 7.19 -29.18 13.09
C VAL A 171 8.70 -28.97 13.06
N LEU A 172 9.37 -29.19 14.20
CA LEU A 172 10.81 -29.13 14.31
C LEU A 172 11.49 -30.28 13.56
N LYS A 173 10.81 -31.42 13.35
CA LYS A 173 11.35 -32.59 12.62
C LYS A 173 11.39 -32.43 11.09
N SER A 174 10.85 -31.35 10.54
CA SER A 174 10.97 -31.06 9.11
C SER A 174 12.44 -30.93 8.70
N GLU A 175 12.82 -31.35 7.48
CA GLU A 175 14.18 -31.14 6.95
C GLU A 175 14.59 -29.65 6.95
N LEU A 176 13.60 -28.76 7.00
CA LEU A 176 13.77 -27.32 7.08
C LEU A 176 14.34 -26.86 8.44
N PHE A 177 14.17 -27.62 9.53
CA PHE A 177 14.80 -27.35 10.83
C PHE A 177 15.74 -28.47 11.31
N LEU A 178 15.33 -29.75 11.26
CA LEU A 178 16.15 -30.92 11.64
C LEU A 178 16.91 -31.59 10.46
N GLY A 179 17.00 -30.93 9.30
CA GLY A 179 17.80 -31.40 8.15
C GLY A 179 19.28 -31.66 8.45
N LYS A 180 19.98 -32.33 7.53
CA LYS A 180 21.29 -32.96 7.79
C LYS A 180 22.48 -31.98 7.95
N THR A 181 23.32 -32.35 8.93
CA THR A 181 24.74 -32.01 9.22
C THR A 181 25.19 -30.68 9.85
N ASP A 182 24.50 -29.54 9.69
CA ASP A 182 25.02 -28.25 10.24
C ASP A 182 24.59 -27.96 11.70
N SER A 183 25.39 -27.18 12.45
CA SER A 183 25.11 -26.84 13.86
C SER A 183 23.90 -25.92 14.00
N ARG A 184 23.05 -26.18 14.99
CA ARG A 184 21.75 -25.51 15.19
C ARG A 184 21.35 -25.43 16.66
N THR A 185 20.44 -24.51 16.96
CA THR A 185 19.91 -24.27 18.31
C THR A 185 18.39 -24.43 18.34
N MET A 186 17.88 -25.18 19.32
CA MET A 186 16.47 -25.31 19.66
C MET A 186 16.19 -24.63 21.00
N PHE A 187 15.28 -23.67 21.00
CA PHE A 187 14.77 -23.04 22.21
C PHE A 187 13.53 -23.79 22.70
N THR A 188 13.53 -24.15 23.98
CA THR A 188 12.35 -24.59 24.72
C THR A 188 11.89 -23.43 25.59
N LEU A 189 10.76 -22.83 25.25
CA LEU A 189 10.23 -21.63 25.89
C LEU A 189 9.09 -22.01 26.82
N HIS A 190 9.26 -21.83 28.12
CA HIS A 190 8.15 -21.91 29.09
C HIS A 190 7.45 -20.56 29.15
N CYS A 191 6.45 -20.39 28.29
CA CYS A 191 5.69 -19.15 28.17
C CYS A 191 4.60 -19.07 29.23
N LYS A 192 4.41 -17.87 29.79
CA LYS A 192 3.34 -17.50 30.71
C LYS A 192 2.34 -16.54 30.05
N SER A 193 2.74 -15.81 29.02
CA SER A 193 1.90 -14.78 28.37
C SER A 193 1.85 -14.88 26.84
N ALA A 194 1.92 -16.08 26.25
CA ALA A 194 1.73 -16.24 24.81
C ALA A 194 0.28 -15.94 24.38
N ARG A 195 0.05 -15.67 23.09
CA ARG A 195 -1.29 -15.53 22.47
C ARG A 195 -1.49 -16.59 21.40
N ASP A 196 -2.64 -17.26 21.42
CA ASP A 196 -3.05 -18.10 20.30
C ASP A 196 -3.62 -17.25 19.17
N ILE A 197 -2.91 -17.24 18.04
CA ILE A 197 -3.28 -16.50 16.84
C ILE A 197 -3.66 -17.42 15.67
N SER A 198 -3.70 -18.73 15.87
CA SER A 198 -3.99 -19.75 14.83
C SER A 198 -5.23 -19.41 14.00
N LYS A 199 -6.31 -18.97 14.66
CA LYS A 199 -7.58 -18.56 14.05
C LYS A 199 -7.53 -17.28 13.21
N TYR A 200 -6.52 -16.44 13.44
CA TYR A 200 -6.38 -15.11 12.86
C TYR A 200 -5.18 -14.98 11.92
N SER A 201 -4.31 -15.98 11.87
CA SER A 201 -3.14 -15.97 11.00
C SER A 201 -3.48 -16.29 9.55
N PHE A 202 -2.53 -16.00 8.67
CA PHE A 202 -2.58 -16.36 7.27
C PHE A 202 -2.49 -17.89 7.03
N TYR A 203 -2.05 -18.65 8.04
CA TYR A 203 -1.89 -20.11 7.98
C TYR A 203 -2.79 -20.80 9.02
N PRO A 204 -4.11 -20.87 8.77
CA PRO A 204 -5.10 -21.29 9.77
C PRO A 204 -5.05 -22.78 10.13
N VAL A 205 -4.18 -23.56 9.47
CA VAL A 205 -3.94 -24.98 9.77
C VAL A 205 -2.77 -25.14 10.76
N GLU A 206 -2.06 -24.05 11.06
CA GLU A 206 -0.94 -24.07 12.00
C GLU A 206 -1.41 -23.68 13.41
N ASP A 207 -0.99 -24.46 14.41
CA ASP A 207 -1.07 -24.08 15.82
C ASP A 207 -0.08 -22.94 16.10
N GLU A 208 -0.43 -21.73 15.66
CA GLU A 208 0.44 -20.56 15.74
C GLU A 208 0.22 -19.81 17.06
N LEU A 209 1.21 -19.91 17.95
CA LEU A 209 1.31 -19.10 19.15
C LEU A 209 2.22 -17.90 18.89
N LEU A 210 1.81 -16.72 19.31
CA LEU A 210 2.62 -15.51 19.25
C LEU A 210 3.17 -15.15 20.63
N LEU A 211 4.49 -15.10 20.72
CA LEU A 211 5.24 -14.50 21.82
C LEU A 211 5.28 -12.97 21.66
N MET A 212 4.98 -12.24 22.74
CA MET A 212 5.01 -10.78 22.74
C MET A 212 6.44 -10.24 22.60
N ALA A 213 6.58 -9.10 21.93
CA ALA A 213 7.83 -8.36 21.91
C ALA A 213 8.26 -7.89 23.31
N ALA A 214 9.57 -7.75 23.52
CA ALA A 214 10.21 -7.39 24.78
C ALA A 214 9.92 -8.34 25.96
N THR A 215 9.70 -9.63 25.68
CA THR A 215 9.48 -10.64 26.73
C THR A 215 10.79 -10.99 27.44
N GLN A 216 10.78 -11.03 28.77
CA GLN A 216 11.95 -11.41 29.56
C GLN A 216 11.98 -12.92 29.83
N PHE A 217 13.16 -13.51 29.70
CA PHE A 217 13.38 -14.92 30.02
C PHE A 217 14.59 -15.09 30.94
N LYS A 218 14.50 -16.04 31.85
CA LYS A 218 15.66 -16.62 32.54
C LYS A 218 16.17 -17.81 31.73
N VAL A 219 17.48 -17.88 31.50
CA VAL A 219 18.12 -19.08 30.93
C VAL A 219 18.19 -20.14 32.03
N VAL A 220 17.43 -21.22 31.86
CA VAL A 220 17.29 -22.28 32.86
C VAL A 220 18.36 -23.35 32.70
N SER A 221 18.66 -23.73 31.45
CA SER A 221 19.67 -24.74 31.16
C SER A 221 20.09 -24.67 29.69
N SER A 222 21.31 -25.11 29.42
CA SER A 222 21.83 -25.32 28.06
C SER A 222 22.37 -26.74 27.93
N LEU A 223 21.94 -27.47 26.89
CA LEU A 223 22.36 -28.83 26.62
C LEU A 223 22.96 -28.93 25.21
N ASP A 224 24.19 -29.41 25.13
CA ASP A 224 24.87 -29.73 23.88
C ASP A 224 24.67 -31.21 23.53
N GLN A 225 24.12 -31.49 22.35
CA GLN A 225 24.00 -32.82 21.76
C GLN A 225 24.66 -32.89 20.37
N GLY A 226 25.88 -32.38 20.25
CA GLY A 226 26.71 -32.48 19.06
C GLY A 226 26.41 -31.38 18.07
N ASN A 227 25.56 -31.64 17.07
CA ASN A 227 25.15 -30.61 16.11
C ASN A 227 23.81 -29.95 16.44
N LEU A 228 23.23 -30.27 17.60
CA LEU A 228 22.00 -29.67 18.13
C LEU A 228 22.25 -29.19 19.56
N HIS A 229 22.12 -27.90 19.78
CA HIS A 229 22.10 -27.28 21.10
C HIS A 229 20.67 -27.00 21.52
N ILE A 230 20.33 -27.27 22.78
CA ILE A 230 19.01 -27.04 23.34
C ILE A 230 19.13 -26.03 24.46
N ILE A 231 18.42 -24.91 24.35
CA ILE A 231 18.42 -23.84 25.35
C ILE A 231 17.02 -23.77 25.94
N GLN A 232 16.92 -23.93 27.26
CA GLN A 232 15.66 -23.81 27.98
C GLN A 232 15.53 -22.43 28.58
N LEU A 233 14.43 -21.76 28.27
CA LEU A 233 14.10 -20.42 28.73
C LEU A 233 12.79 -20.44 29.52
N GLU A 234 12.75 -19.77 30.66
CA GLU A 234 11.53 -19.58 31.43
C GLU A 234 11.12 -18.11 31.46
N GLU A 235 9.89 -17.82 31.04
CA GLU A 235 9.37 -16.45 31.04
C GLU A 235 9.27 -15.92 32.47
N THR A 236 9.84 -14.73 32.70
CA THR A 236 9.78 -14.07 34.01
C THR A 236 8.54 -13.19 34.14
N THR A 237 8.01 -13.06 35.35
CA THR A 237 6.84 -12.21 35.68
C THR A 237 7.24 -11.14 36.71
N PRO A 238 6.74 -9.89 36.62
CA PRO A 238 5.72 -9.43 35.68
C PRO A 238 6.32 -8.93 34.34
N PRO A 239 5.66 -9.22 33.20
CA PRO A 239 6.20 -8.97 31.86
C PRO A 239 6.19 -7.48 31.43
N PHE A 240 5.93 -6.53 32.34
CA PHE A 240 5.59 -5.14 32.00
C PHE A 240 6.49 -4.02 32.55
N PRO A 241 7.79 -3.99 32.19
CA PRO A 241 8.49 -2.71 32.14
C PRO A 241 8.97 -2.33 30.73
N LEU A 242 8.98 -3.27 29.77
CA LEU A 242 9.70 -3.08 28.50
C LEU A 242 8.79 -2.88 27.26
N LEU A 243 7.51 -3.26 27.35
CA LEU A 243 6.48 -2.97 26.35
C LEU A 243 5.32 -2.22 27.03
N GLN A 244 5.08 -0.97 26.63
CA GLN A 244 4.02 -0.14 27.21
C GLN A 244 2.61 -0.77 27.02
N PRO A 245 1.80 -0.95 28.07
CA PRO A 245 0.43 -1.40 27.91
C PRO A 245 -0.40 -0.37 27.13
N VAL A 246 -1.38 -0.83 26.37
CA VAL A 246 -2.37 0.03 25.69
C VAL A 246 -3.73 -0.09 26.36
N PRO A 247 -4.49 1.01 26.50
CA PRO A 247 -5.88 0.94 26.94
C PRO A 247 -6.71 0.11 25.95
N ILE A 248 -7.38 -0.94 26.44
CA ILE A 248 -8.27 -1.76 25.61
C ILE A 248 -9.56 -0.96 25.38
N VAL A 249 -9.87 -0.67 24.12
CA VAL A 249 -11.14 -0.06 23.71
C VAL A 249 -12.02 -1.15 23.10
N GLY A 250 -13.24 -1.33 23.64
CA GLY A 250 -14.24 -2.24 23.07
C GLY A 250 -14.81 -1.71 21.74
N SER A 251 -15.49 -2.59 20.98
CA SER A 251 -16.07 -2.27 19.67
C SER A 251 -16.84 -0.94 19.67
N LEU A 252 -16.58 -0.09 18.67
CA LEU A 252 -17.42 1.07 18.38
C LEU A 252 -18.88 0.59 18.20
N PRO A 253 -19.89 1.26 18.76
CA PRO A 253 -21.28 0.92 18.50
C PRO A 253 -21.57 1.03 17.01
N ILE A 254 -22.08 -0.04 16.42
CA ILE A 254 -22.72 0.00 15.11
C ILE A 254 -24.00 0.82 15.31
N GLN A 255 -24.04 2.06 14.82
CA GLN A 255 -25.33 2.72 14.62
C GLN A 255 -26.03 2.00 13.47
N SER A 256 -26.96 1.12 13.82
CA SER A 256 -27.98 0.63 12.90
C SER A 256 -28.77 1.83 12.40
N ASN A 257 -28.72 2.10 11.10
CA ASN A 257 -29.76 2.92 10.46
C ASN A 257 -31.12 2.27 10.78
N PRO A 258 -32.09 2.99 11.36
CA PRO A 258 -33.43 2.46 11.47
C PRO A 258 -33.97 2.31 10.05
N SER A 259 -34.32 1.07 9.71
CA SER A 259 -35.27 0.76 8.66
C SER A 259 -36.51 1.63 8.85
N GLY A 260 -36.94 2.30 7.78
CA GLY A 260 -38.17 3.06 7.78
C GLY A 260 -39.33 2.16 8.18
N ASP A 261 -40.05 2.58 9.21
CA ASP A 261 -41.45 2.22 9.33
C ASP A 261 -42.24 3.42 9.83
N SER A 262 -43.32 3.66 9.11
CA SER A 262 -44.18 4.82 9.19
C SER A 262 -45.19 4.67 10.32
N THR A 263 -45.16 5.55 11.33
CA THR A 263 -46.39 5.96 12.03
C THR A 263 -46.25 7.37 12.57
N ALA A 264 -47.09 8.26 12.05
CA ALA A 264 -47.28 9.62 12.54
C ALA A 264 -47.95 9.62 13.91
N THR A 265 -47.43 10.41 14.84
CA THR A 265 -48.24 11.03 15.91
C THR A 265 -47.66 12.39 16.29
N SER A 266 -48.58 13.35 16.38
CA SER A 266 -48.52 14.79 16.52
C SER A 266 -48.24 15.33 17.94
N PHE A 267 -48.09 16.67 18.03
CA PHE A 267 -48.23 17.60 19.18
C PHE A 267 -46.98 17.82 20.07
N ASP A 268 -46.69 19.00 20.63
CA ASP A 268 -47.18 20.39 20.52
C ASP A 268 -46.10 21.29 21.16
N ILE A 269 -46.03 22.57 20.79
CA ILE A 269 -45.12 23.57 21.37
C ILE A 269 -45.95 24.54 22.20
N SER A 270 -45.68 24.64 23.51
CA SER A 270 -46.11 25.81 24.30
C SER A 270 -45.14 26.18 25.44
N LYS A 271 -44.69 27.44 25.36
CA LYS A 271 -44.53 28.49 26.41
C LYS A 271 -43.93 28.09 27.78
N GLU A 272 -42.74 28.58 28.13
CA GLU A 272 -42.36 29.91 28.67
C GLU A 272 -42.35 30.02 30.23
N LYS A 273 -41.19 30.47 30.75
CA LYS A 273 -40.91 31.34 31.93
C LYS A 273 -41.23 30.87 33.36
N SER A 274 -40.23 30.98 34.25
CA SER A 274 -39.98 32.15 35.15
C SER A 274 -38.67 31.92 35.96
N MET A 275 -37.77 32.92 36.10
CA MET A 275 -37.51 33.76 37.30
C MET A 275 -36.89 32.98 38.49
N THR A 276 -35.92 33.43 39.30
CA THR A 276 -35.28 34.73 39.59
C THR A 276 -34.14 34.53 40.62
N HIS A 277 -33.23 35.50 40.65
CA HIS A 277 -32.56 36.09 41.83
C HIS A 277 -31.20 35.63 42.38
N SER A 278 -30.53 36.68 42.86
CA SER A 278 -29.15 36.98 43.15
C SER A 278 -28.78 36.81 44.63
N ASN A 279 -27.48 36.75 44.96
CA ASN A 279 -26.87 37.67 45.93
C ASN A 279 -25.33 37.60 45.99
N LYS A 280 -24.73 38.76 46.32
CA LYS A 280 -23.30 39.07 46.55
C LYS A 280 -23.10 39.48 48.02
N SER A 281 -21.92 39.21 48.61
CA SER A 281 -21.17 40.03 49.61
C SER A 281 -19.92 39.26 50.10
N THR A 282 -18.66 39.69 49.90
CA THR A 282 -17.76 40.55 50.76
C THR A 282 -17.59 40.06 52.22
N ILE A 283 -16.46 40.03 52.95
CA ILE A 283 -15.03 40.44 52.89
C ILE A 283 -14.36 39.78 54.15
N ASP A 284 -13.04 39.45 54.14
CA ASP A 284 -11.99 39.80 55.14
C ASP A 284 -10.79 38.83 55.29
N ARG A 285 -9.70 39.39 55.86
CA ARG A 285 -8.26 39.12 55.66
C ARG A 285 -7.58 38.08 56.58
N HIS A 286 -6.34 37.74 56.18
CA HIS A 286 -5.13 37.29 56.93
C HIS A 286 -4.86 35.78 57.12
N GLY A 287 -3.61 35.39 56.91
CA GLY A 287 -3.02 34.13 57.41
C GLY A 287 -2.14 33.39 56.41
N ALA A 288 -0.95 32.98 56.82
CA ALA A 288 0.16 32.56 55.99
C ALA A 288 0.21 31.05 55.66
N ALA A 289 0.94 30.77 54.57
CA ALA A 289 1.76 29.58 54.27
C ALA A 289 1.13 28.20 53.96
N ALA A 290 1.69 27.64 52.89
CA ALA A 290 1.83 26.22 52.53
C ALA A 290 0.71 25.50 51.73
N SER A 291 1.05 25.32 50.45
CA SER A 291 0.72 24.16 49.59
C SER A 291 -0.69 24.05 48.98
N THR A 292 -0.68 23.47 47.78
CA THR A 292 -1.79 22.92 46.96
C THR A 292 -2.42 23.81 45.87
N SER A 293 -2.34 23.28 44.64
CA SER A 293 -3.37 23.33 43.59
C SER A 293 -3.94 24.70 43.16
N LYS A 294 -3.44 25.25 42.05
CA LYS A 294 -4.19 26.25 41.26
C LYS A 294 -4.76 25.62 39.99
N ARG A 295 -6.05 25.32 40.03
CA ARG A 295 -6.95 25.39 38.87
C ARG A 295 -7.05 26.87 38.46
N THR A 296 -6.70 27.21 37.23
CA THR A 296 -7.02 28.52 36.63
C THR A 296 -8.33 28.40 35.86
N GLY A 297 -9.40 28.96 36.42
CA GLY A 297 -10.72 29.06 35.80
C GLY A 297 -10.84 30.29 34.90
N ILE A 298 -11.61 30.13 33.82
CA ILE A 298 -11.99 31.14 32.82
C ILE A 298 -13.00 32.13 33.41
N ASN A 299 -12.79 33.45 33.24
CA ASN A 299 -13.62 34.48 33.90
C ASN A 299 -14.72 35.10 33.02
N SER A 300 -14.66 35.00 31.69
CA SER A 300 -15.72 35.47 30.79
C SER A 300 -15.66 34.81 29.42
N ILE A 301 -16.83 34.46 28.86
CA ILE A 301 -17.00 33.95 27.51
C ILE A 301 -18.06 34.79 26.80
N THR A 302 -17.72 35.35 25.65
CA THR A 302 -18.67 36.05 24.77
C THR A 302 -18.53 35.56 23.33
N GLY A 303 -19.63 35.48 22.59
CA GLY A 303 -19.64 35.03 21.20
C GLY A 303 -20.93 35.44 20.48
N GLN A 304 -20.84 35.66 19.17
CA GLN A 304 -22.00 35.91 18.31
C GLN A 304 -22.38 34.62 17.58
N VAL A 305 -23.68 34.42 17.36
CA VAL A 305 -24.23 33.25 16.68
C VAL A 305 -25.04 33.73 15.48
N ASP A 306 -24.84 33.13 14.32
CA ASP A 306 -25.65 33.43 13.15
C ASP A 306 -27.00 32.67 13.16
N GLN A 307 -27.83 32.98 12.18
CA GLN A 307 -29.17 32.40 12.00
C GLN A 307 -29.18 30.87 11.77
N ASN A 308 -28.02 30.25 11.52
CA ASN A 308 -27.86 28.80 11.37
C ASN A 308 -27.21 28.15 12.62
N GLY A 309 -27.01 28.90 13.70
CA GLY A 309 -26.45 28.40 14.96
C GLY A 309 -24.92 28.31 14.99
N LEU A 310 -24.21 28.86 14.00
CA LEU A 310 -22.75 28.86 13.98
C LEU A 310 -22.19 30.01 14.81
N VAL A 311 -21.34 29.66 15.79
CA VAL A 311 -20.69 30.62 16.68
C VAL A 311 -19.44 31.17 15.99
N TYR A 312 -19.43 32.47 15.71
CA TYR A 312 -18.26 33.18 15.20
C TYR A 312 -17.79 34.24 16.21
N GLY A 313 -16.49 34.26 16.47
CA GLY A 313 -15.87 35.23 17.38
C GLY A 313 -16.06 34.88 18.86
N LEU A 314 -15.68 33.67 19.28
CA LEU A 314 -15.61 33.34 20.71
C LEU A 314 -14.40 34.02 21.37
N PHE A 315 -14.65 34.81 22.39
CA PHE A 315 -13.62 35.43 23.22
C PHE A 315 -13.66 34.82 24.62
N ILE A 316 -12.50 34.38 25.09
CA ILE A 316 -12.29 33.96 26.47
C ILE A 316 -11.37 34.97 27.13
N ASP A 317 -11.86 35.65 28.18
CA ASP A 317 -11.14 36.72 28.89
C ASP A 317 -10.57 37.81 27.95
N GLY A 318 -11.38 38.19 26.95
CA GLY A 318 -11.01 39.20 25.96
C GLY A 318 -10.03 38.73 24.88
N LYS A 319 -9.60 37.46 24.88
CA LYS A 319 -8.73 36.89 23.85
C LYS A 319 -9.54 36.01 22.90
N ARG A 320 -9.34 36.21 21.59
CA ARG A 320 -9.99 35.42 20.54
C ARG A 320 -9.47 33.97 20.59
N CYS A 321 -10.34 33.02 20.91
CA CYS A 321 -9.98 31.61 20.87
C CYS A 321 -10.07 31.08 19.43
N GLN A 322 -8.97 30.56 18.90
CA GLN A 322 -9.01 29.69 17.73
C GLN A 322 -9.55 28.33 18.18
N ILE A 323 -10.84 28.12 17.95
CA ILE A 323 -11.47 26.83 18.19
C ILE A 323 -11.28 26.00 16.93
N GLY A 324 -10.41 24.99 17.00
CA GLY A 324 -10.42 23.87 16.07
C GLY A 324 -11.69 23.06 16.34
N ILE A 325 -12.74 23.31 15.56
CA ILE A 325 -13.96 22.50 15.63
C ILE A 325 -13.65 21.16 14.95
N SER A 326 -13.58 20.10 15.74
CA SER A 326 -13.70 18.73 15.26
C SER A 326 -15.16 18.46 14.94
N THR A 327 -15.58 18.77 13.72
CA THR A 327 -16.71 18.08 13.11
C THR A 327 -16.19 16.78 12.53
N ALA A 328 -16.77 15.66 12.96
CA ALA A 328 -16.68 14.38 12.26
C ALA A 328 -17.36 14.49 10.89
N VAL A 329 -16.67 15.16 9.96
CA VAL A 329 -16.88 15.02 8.53
C VAL A 329 -16.13 13.76 8.14
N LYS A 330 -16.77 12.85 7.41
CA LYS A 330 -16.08 11.82 6.63
C LYS A 330 -14.98 12.51 5.83
N ARG A 331 -13.74 12.52 6.32
CA ARG A 331 -12.64 13.17 5.62
C ARG A 331 -12.31 12.33 4.39
N PRO A 332 -12.30 12.92 3.19
CA PRO A 332 -11.68 12.25 2.06
C PRO A 332 -10.18 12.14 2.35
N TYR A 333 -9.64 10.99 1.97
CA TYR A 333 -8.23 10.66 1.81
C TYR A 333 -7.27 11.86 1.83
N LEU A 334 -6.24 11.73 2.67
CA LEU A 334 -5.14 12.68 2.86
C LEU A 334 -4.74 13.39 1.53
N PRO A 335 -4.64 14.72 1.53
CA PRO A 335 -4.09 15.45 0.40
C PRO A 335 -2.59 15.15 0.29
N ILE A 336 -2.16 14.81 -0.91
CA ILE A 336 -0.75 14.90 -1.31
C ILE A 336 -0.51 16.39 -1.57
N MET A 337 0.53 17.01 -0.99
CA MET A 337 0.82 18.42 -1.28
C MET A 337 1.11 18.60 -2.79
N PRO A 338 0.75 19.74 -3.40
CA PRO A 338 1.15 20.10 -4.78
C PRO A 338 2.65 20.30 -5.03
N GLY A 339 3.53 19.88 -4.09
CA GLY A 339 4.92 20.31 -4.00
C GLY A 339 5.98 19.28 -4.35
N THR A 340 5.64 18.09 -4.87
CA THR A 340 6.67 17.12 -5.23
C THR A 340 7.28 17.54 -6.56
N ASN A 341 8.46 18.16 -6.54
CA ASN A 341 9.20 18.43 -7.77
C ASN A 341 9.57 17.09 -8.42
N GLY A 342 9.19 16.94 -9.67
CA GLY A 342 9.55 15.83 -10.53
C GLY A 342 11.05 15.83 -10.79
N VAL A 343 11.61 14.62 -10.82
CA VAL A 343 12.99 14.37 -11.23
C VAL A 343 12.94 13.67 -12.59
N THR A 344 13.60 14.24 -13.59
CA THR A 344 13.81 13.55 -14.87
C THR A 344 14.64 12.29 -14.63
N VAL A 345 14.10 11.13 -15.01
CA VAL A 345 14.72 9.81 -14.82
C VAL A 345 15.08 9.11 -16.12
N ALA A 346 14.57 9.60 -17.25
CA ALA A 346 14.93 9.16 -18.60
C ALA A 346 14.68 10.30 -19.61
N GLY A 347 15.52 10.40 -20.64
CA GLY A 347 15.47 11.49 -21.62
C GLY A 347 15.83 12.84 -21.01
N GLY A 348 15.29 13.93 -21.59
CA GLY A 348 15.55 15.31 -21.14
C GLY A 348 16.85 15.93 -21.67
N ASN A 349 17.61 15.21 -22.50
CA ASN A 349 18.83 15.71 -23.18
C ASN A 349 18.55 16.09 -24.65
N GLY A 350 17.38 16.70 -24.89
CA GLY A 350 16.84 16.97 -26.23
C GLY A 350 16.11 15.77 -26.85
N TYR A 351 15.63 15.96 -28.08
CA TYR A 351 14.96 14.93 -28.85
C TYR A 351 15.92 14.26 -29.85
N GLY A 352 15.88 12.94 -29.95
CA GLY A 352 16.74 12.21 -30.88
C GLY A 352 16.89 10.73 -30.55
N GLY A 353 17.74 10.05 -31.31
CA GLY A 353 17.96 8.60 -31.23
C GLY A 353 19.13 8.17 -30.34
N ALA A 354 19.83 9.09 -29.68
CA ALA A 354 20.92 8.75 -28.76
C ALA A 354 20.40 7.93 -27.57
N THR A 355 21.31 7.30 -26.82
CA THR A 355 20.94 6.43 -25.69
C THR A 355 20.41 7.21 -24.49
N ASP A 356 20.72 8.50 -24.38
CA ASP A 356 20.24 9.41 -23.34
C ASP A 356 19.08 10.31 -23.82
N GLN A 357 18.61 10.11 -25.05
CA GLN A 357 17.52 10.87 -25.67
C GLN A 357 16.27 10.01 -25.88
N LEU A 358 15.12 10.68 -25.86
CA LEU A 358 13.83 10.11 -26.22
C LEU A 358 13.19 10.98 -27.31
N ASN A 359 12.27 10.40 -28.07
CA ASN A 359 11.46 11.09 -29.05
C ASN A 359 9.98 10.77 -28.84
N GLN A 360 9.27 11.68 -28.16
CA GLN A 360 7.85 11.53 -27.84
C GLN A 360 7.53 10.23 -27.09
N PRO A 361 8.11 9.99 -25.90
CA PRO A 361 7.80 8.80 -25.13
C PRO A 361 6.30 8.70 -24.84
N TYR A 362 5.75 7.48 -24.90
CA TYR A 362 4.31 7.25 -24.82
C TYR A 362 3.94 6.38 -23.61
N GLY A 363 3.73 5.07 -23.80
CA GLY A 363 3.52 4.12 -22.71
C GLY A 363 4.83 3.77 -22.00
N LEU A 364 4.72 3.47 -20.71
CA LEU A 364 5.86 3.10 -19.87
C LEU A 364 5.41 2.12 -18.80
N PHE A 365 6.34 1.28 -18.35
CA PHE A 365 6.14 0.34 -17.25
C PHE A 365 7.34 0.38 -16.30
N VAL A 366 7.08 0.34 -15.00
CA VAL A 366 8.11 0.37 -13.96
C VAL A 366 8.16 -0.96 -13.23
N ASP A 367 9.36 -1.52 -13.11
CA ASP A 367 9.64 -2.78 -12.42
C ASP A 367 10.49 -2.54 -11.17
N ASP A 368 9.99 -2.99 -10.02
CA ASP A 368 10.67 -3.20 -8.73
C ASP A 368 11.67 -2.09 -8.33
N ASP A 369 11.27 -0.82 -8.57
CA ASP A 369 12.00 0.44 -8.34
C ASP A 369 13.33 0.62 -9.10
N LYS A 370 13.71 -0.33 -9.94
CA LYS A 370 15.06 -0.39 -10.55
C LYS A 370 15.07 -0.25 -12.05
N THR A 371 13.96 -0.48 -12.73
CA THR A 371 13.91 -0.45 -14.20
C THR A 371 12.66 0.26 -14.70
N VAL A 372 12.83 1.23 -15.60
CA VAL A 372 11.75 1.85 -16.36
C VAL A 372 11.90 1.39 -17.81
N VAL A 373 10.87 0.76 -18.37
CA VAL A 373 10.79 0.47 -19.80
C VAL A 373 9.82 1.45 -20.45
N ILE A 374 10.21 2.00 -21.60
CA ILE A 374 9.55 3.14 -22.22
C ILE A 374 9.36 2.84 -23.70
N ALA A 375 8.14 3.01 -24.19
CA ALA A 375 7.85 3.07 -25.61
C ALA A 375 8.31 4.42 -26.15
N ASP A 376 9.48 4.42 -26.79
CA ASP A 376 10.09 5.59 -27.41
C ASP A 376 9.50 5.75 -28.82
N TRP A 377 8.24 6.19 -28.85
CA TRP A 377 7.33 6.15 -29.99
C TRP A 377 7.93 6.72 -31.27
N GLY A 378 8.55 7.90 -31.20
CA GLY A 378 9.11 8.61 -32.34
C GLY A 378 10.41 8.00 -32.87
N ASN A 379 11.08 7.16 -32.07
CA ASN A 379 12.29 6.44 -32.48
C ASN A 379 12.03 4.96 -32.80
N HIS A 380 10.75 4.52 -32.79
CA HIS A 380 10.36 3.17 -33.18
C HIS A 380 11.11 2.07 -32.39
N ARG A 381 11.24 2.26 -31.06
CA ARG A 381 11.99 1.36 -30.19
C ARG A 381 11.42 1.32 -28.78
N ILE A 382 11.79 0.28 -28.03
CA ILE A 382 11.61 0.23 -26.58
C ILE A 382 12.96 0.46 -25.92
N MET A 383 12.97 1.38 -24.97
CA MET A 383 14.15 1.70 -24.19
C MET A 383 13.98 1.23 -22.74
N GLN A 384 15.09 0.86 -22.12
CA GLN A 384 15.17 0.49 -20.72
C GLN A 384 16.17 1.38 -19.99
N TRP A 385 15.73 2.09 -18.97
CA TRP A 385 16.60 2.80 -18.03
C TRP A 385 16.65 2.04 -16.71
N LYS A 386 17.86 1.87 -16.18
CA LYS A 386 18.08 1.26 -14.87
C LYS A 386 18.51 2.31 -13.86
N LYS A 387 17.97 2.24 -12.65
CA LYS A 387 18.42 3.05 -11.53
C LYS A 387 19.80 2.54 -11.07
N SER A 388 20.86 3.30 -11.34
CA SER A 388 22.19 3.01 -10.78
C SER A 388 22.39 3.69 -9.43
N LYS A 389 23.21 3.08 -8.58
CA LYS A 389 23.72 3.72 -7.35
C LYS A 389 24.68 4.87 -7.66
N ARG A 390 25.26 4.90 -8.86
CA ARG A 390 26.14 5.97 -9.34
C ARG A 390 25.35 6.90 -10.26
N LYS A 391 25.39 8.20 -9.96
CA LYS A 391 24.70 9.26 -10.73
C LYS A 391 25.13 9.28 -12.21
N SER A 392 26.34 8.80 -12.52
CA SER A 392 26.90 8.69 -13.88
C SER A 392 26.23 7.66 -14.77
N ASP A 393 25.64 6.58 -14.22
CA ASP A 393 25.05 5.52 -15.06
C ASP A 393 23.54 5.71 -15.24
N MET A 394 22.98 6.77 -14.66
CA MET A 394 21.57 7.14 -14.83
C MET A 394 21.30 7.92 -16.12
N THR A 395 22.34 8.33 -16.85
CA THR A 395 22.17 9.22 -18.01
C THR A 395 21.76 8.46 -19.28
N ASN A 396 22.13 7.19 -19.43
CA ASN A 396 21.99 6.47 -20.69
C ASN A 396 21.06 5.25 -20.54
N GLY A 397 20.08 5.15 -21.43
CA GLY A 397 19.21 4.00 -21.60
C GLY A 397 19.81 2.95 -22.53
N LYS A 398 19.19 1.78 -22.52
CA LYS A 398 19.51 0.66 -23.41
C LYS A 398 18.31 0.37 -24.30
N VAL A 399 18.54 0.25 -25.61
CA VAL A 399 17.53 -0.30 -26.53
C VAL A 399 17.33 -1.78 -26.19
N VAL A 400 16.08 -2.17 -25.89
CA VAL A 400 15.74 -3.55 -25.50
C VAL A 400 14.78 -4.24 -26.48
N ALA A 401 14.14 -3.48 -27.38
CA ALA A 401 13.39 -4.00 -28.51
C ALA A 401 13.33 -2.95 -29.63
N GLY A 402 13.30 -3.40 -30.89
CA GLY A 402 13.37 -2.53 -32.06
C GLY A 402 14.71 -1.79 -32.17
N GLY A 403 14.69 -0.58 -32.73
CA GLY A 403 15.90 0.23 -32.95
C GLY A 403 16.65 -0.04 -34.26
N ASN A 404 16.22 -1.03 -35.05
CA ASN A 404 16.75 -1.33 -36.39
C ASN A 404 15.98 -0.60 -37.50
N GLY A 405 15.56 0.64 -37.22
CA GLY A 405 14.70 1.45 -38.08
C GLY A 405 13.21 1.09 -37.99
N GLN A 406 12.40 1.93 -38.62
CA GLN A 406 10.96 1.74 -38.73
C GLN A 406 10.66 0.63 -39.75
N GLY A 407 9.88 -0.38 -39.37
CA GLY A 407 9.44 -1.39 -40.32
C GLY A 407 8.69 -2.56 -39.68
N TYR A 408 8.28 -3.52 -40.52
CA TYR A 408 7.48 -4.69 -40.13
C TYR A 408 8.33 -5.92 -39.80
N GLY A 409 9.66 -5.85 -39.98
CA GLY A 409 10.59 -6.92 -39.60
C GLY A 409 10.41 -7.37 -38.15
N LEU A 410 10.80 -8.61 -37.84
CA LEU A 410 10.70 -9.14 -36.47
C LEU A 410 11.69 -8.46 -35.51
N ASP A 411 12.75 -7.86 -36.04
CA ASP A 411 13.72 -7.03 -35.32
C ASP A 411 13.38 -5.52 -35.36
N GLN A 412 12.24 -5.15 -35.96
CA GLN A 412 11.80 -3.77 -36.13
C GLN A 412 10.48 -3.51 -35.39
N LEU A 413 10.28 -2.25 -35.01
CA LEU A 413 9.01 -1.75 -34.50
C LEU A 413 8.58 -0.55 -35.36
N ASN A 414 7.32 -0.16 -35.22
CA ASN A 414 6.77 1.01 -35.88
C ASN A 414 5.83 1.75 -34.93
N ARG A 415 6.37 2.80 -34.31
CA ARG A 415 5.66 3.68 -33.37
C ARG A 415 4.99 2.90 -32.25
N PRO A 416 5.79 2.15 -31.45
CA PRO A 416 5.24 1.39 -30.34
C PRO A 416 4.53 2.36 -29.39
N ASN A 417 3.32 1.98 -28.98
CA ASN A 417 2.44 2.85 -28.21
C ASN A 417 2.56 2.56 -26.72
N ASP A 418 2.49 1.27 -26.37
CA ASP A 418 2.51 0.82 -24.98
C ASP A 418 3.36 -0.43 -24.80
N VAL A 419 3.85 -0.65 -23.58
CA VAL A 419 4.72 -1.77 -23.22
C VAL A 419 4.47 -2.20 -21.78
N LEU A 420 4.42 -3.51 -21.55
CA LEU A 420 4.41 -4.10 -20.20
C LEU A 420 5.43 -5.24 -20.09
N ILE A 421 5.76 -5.61 -18.86
CA ILE A 421 6.65 -6.73 -18.57
C ILE A 421 5.83 -7.93 -18.10
N ASP A 422 5.98 -9.06 -18.79
CA ASP A 422 5.55 -10.36 -18.32
C ASP A 422 6.68 -11.00 -17.51
N LYS A 423 6.57 -10.91 -16.18
CA LYS A 423 7.60 -11.40 -15.24
C LYS A 423 7.76 -12.92 -15.30
N GLU A 424 6.68 -13.65 -15.58
CA GLU A 424 6.68 -15.11 -15.62
C GLU A 424 7.51 -15.67 -16.76
N THR A 425 7.61 -14.94 -17.87
CA THR A 425 8.40 -15.34 -19.04
C THR A 425 9.61 -14.44 -19.31
N ASP A 426 9.89 -13.52 -18.39
CA ASP A 426 10.87 -12.43 -18.54
C ASP A 426 10.85 -11.81 -19.94
N SER A 427 9.68 -11.33 -20.37
CA SER A 427 9.46 -10.80 -21.71
C SER A 427 8.77 -9.45 -21.70
N LEU A 428 9.06 -8.62 -22.69
CA LEU A 428 8.29 -7.42 -23.00
C LEU A 428 7.08 -7.80 -23.84
N ILE A 429 5.92 -7.26 -23.53
CA ILE A 429 4.74 -7.29 -24.40
C ILE A 429 4.53 -5.88 -24.92
N ILE A 430 4.57 -5.71 -26.23
CA ILE A 430 4.66 -4.40 -26.88
C ILE A 430 3.49 -4.24 -27.83
N CYS A 431 2.80 -3.11 -27.70
CA CYS A 431 1.83 -2.68 -28.69
C CYS A 431 2.56 -1.95 -29.81
N ASP A 432 2.74 -2.63 -30.93
CA ASP A 432 3.41 -2.14 -32.13
C ASP A 432 2.37 -1.54 -33.08
N ARG A 433 1.87 -0.36 -32.69
CA ARG A 433 0.64 0.28 -33.20
C ARG A 433 0.59 0.40 -34.72
N ASP A 434 1.59 1.02 -35.33
CA ASP A 434 1.52 1.33 -36.76
C ASP A 434 1.77 0.09 -37.63
N ASN A 435 2.39 -0.96 -37.06
CA ASN A 435 2.42 -2.30 -37.64
C ASN A 435 1.16 -3.13 -37.33
N ARG A 436 0.21 -2.59 -36.56
CA ARG A 436 -1.06 -3.21 -36.20
C ARG A 436 -0.90 -4.61 -35.58
N ARG A 437 0.01 -4.75 -34.62
CA ARG A 437 0.28 -6.02 -33.96
C ARG A 437 0.67 -5.83 -32.49
N VAL A 438 0.52 -6.90 -31.71
CA VAL A 438 1.14 -7.03 -30.39
C VAL A 438 2.25 -8.05 -30.49
N VAL A 439 3.45 -7.67 -30.05
CA VAL A 439 4.64 -8.54 -30.09
C VAL A 439 5.15 -8.84 -28.69
N ARG A 440 5.71 -10.03 -28.54
CA ARG A 440 6.48 -10.44 -27.36
C ARG A 440 7.97 -10.36 -27.70
N TRP A 441 8.77 -9.80 -26.80
CA TRP A 441 10.21 -9.72 -26.95
C TRP A 441 10.89 -10.27 -25.70
N SER A 442 11.61 -11.39 -25.83
CA SER A 442 12.33 -11.99 -24.70
C SER A 442 13.43 -11.07 -24.20
N ARG A 443 13.57 -10.93 -22.88
CA ARG A 443 14.63 -10.13 -22.24
C ARG A 443 15.90 -10.94 -21.97
N HIS A 444 15.89 -12.23 -22.28
CA HIS A 444 17.06 -13.10 -22.20
C HIS A 444 18.14 -12.66 -23.19
N SER A 445 19.41 -12.84 -22.80
CA SER A 445 20.57 -12.47 -23.62
C SER A 445 20.56 -13.12 -25.00
N GLY A 446 20.88 -12.36 -26.04
CA GLY A 446 20.95 -12.84 -27.42
C GLY A 446 19.65 -12.74 -28.23
N THR A 447 18.54 -12.34 -27.60
CA THR A 447 17.28 -12.09 -28.31
C THR A 447 17.35 -10.77 -29.10
N THR A 448 17.19 -10.83 -30.42
CA THR A 448 17.19 -9.66 -31.33
C THR A 448 15.90 -9.48 -32.11
N GLN A 449 14.95 -10.39 -31.96
CA GLN A 449 13.69 -10.42 -32.70
C GLN A 449 12.51 -10.66 -31.74
N GLY A 450 11.38 -10.04 -32.05
CA GLY A 450 10.10 -10.28 -31.41
C GLY A 450 9.29 -11.40 -32.06
N GLU A 451 8.34 -11.92 -31.31
CA GLU A 451 7.32 -12.89 -31.72
C GLU A 451 5.96 -12.18 -31.82
N ILE A 452 5.23 -12.38 -32.92
CA ILE A 452 3.90 -11.80 -33.07
C ILE A 452 2.90 -12.62 -32.27
N LEU A 453 2.29 -12.00 -31.24
CA LEU A 453 1.23 -12.63 -30.45
C LEU A 453 -0.14 -12.44 -31.08
N ILE A 454 -0.42 -11.21 -31.52
CA ILE A 454 -1.71 -10.80 -32.08
C ILE A 454 -1.42 -9.95 -33.32
N ASP A 455 -2.04 -10.27 -34.44
CA ASP A 455 -1.95 -9.53 -35.70
C ASP A 455 -3.26 -8.78 -36.02
N ASN A 456 -3.20 -7.88 -37.00
CA ASN A 456 -4.33 -7.11 -37.50
C ASN A 456 -5.14 -6.34 -36.43
N ILE A 457 -4.44 -5.80 -35.43
CA ILE A 457 -5.03 -5.02 -34.34
C ILE A 457 -4.40 -3.63 -34.27
N ASN A 458 -5.21 -2.58 -34.33
CA ASN A 458 -4.75 -1.21 -34.08
C ASN A 458 -4.63 -0.98 -32.56
N CYS A 459 -3.70 -1.69 -31.92
CA CYS A 459 -3.55 -1.64 -30.48
C CYS A 459 -3.20 -0.22 -30.00
N ARG A 460 -3.66 0.16 -28.80
CA ARG A 460 -3.27 1.43 -28.16
C ARG A 460 -2.71 1.23 -26.76
N GLY A 461 -3.41 0.49 -25.93
CA GLY A 461 -3.00 0.20 -24.55
C GLY A 461 -3.02 -1.30 -24.27
N LEU A 462 -2.19 -1.68 -23.32
CA LEU A 462 -2.04 -3.05 -22.86
C LEU A 462 -2.31 -3.12 -21.35
N ALA A 463 -2.90 -4.22 -20.90
CA ALA A 463 -2.91 -4.60 -19.49
C ALA A 463 -2.84 -6.12 -19.38
N MET A 464 -2.26 -6.63 -18.29
CA MET A 464 -2.22 -8.06 -18.03
C MET A 464 -2.69 -8.33 -16.61
N ASP A 465 -3.62 -9.27 -16.43
CA ASP A 465 -4.11 -9.63 -15.11
C ASP A 465 -3.24 -10.70 -14.42
N HIS A 466 -3.54 -10.98 -13.15
CA HIS A 466 -2.83 -11.98 -12.35
C HIS A 466 -2.98 -13.42 -12.86
N GLN A 467 -3.92 -13.68 -13.78
CA GLN A 467 -4.09 -14.97 -14.46
C GLN A 467 -3.41 -14.98 -15.83
N ARG A 468 -2.65 -13.92 -16.15
CA ARG A 468 -1.91 -13.68 -17.39
C ARG A 468 -2.78 -13.61 -18.65
N TYR A 469 -4.05 -13.20 -18.50
CA TYR A 469 -4.83 -12.74 -19.66
C TYR A 469 -4.30 -11.38 -20.12
N LEU A 470 -4.11 -11.23 -21.42
CA LEU A 470 -3.70 -9.96 -22.03
C LEU A 470 -4.94 -9.19 -22.48
N TYR A 471 -5.05 -7.95 -22.06
CA TYR A 471 -6.11 -7.04 -22.46
C TYR A 471 -5.52 -5.99 -23.39
N VAL A 472 -6.17 -5.78 -24.53
CA VAL A 472 -5.72 -4.85 -25.57
C VAL A 472 -6.86 -3.94 -25.95
N SER A 473 -6.65 -2.63 -25.89
CA SER A 473 -7.57 -1.65 -26.44
C SER A 473 -7.28 -1.50 -27.93
N ASN A 474 -8.33 -1.52 -28.73
CA ASN A 474 -8.24 -1.22 -30.15
C ASN A 474 -8.55 0.26 -30.36
N GLY A 475 -7.81 0.92 -31.25
CA GLY A 475 -7.96 2.33 -31.59
C GLY A 475 -9.27 2.73 -32.26
N GLY A 476 -10.28 1.85 -32.26
CA GLY A 476 -11.67 2.15 -32.59
C GLY A 476 -12.51 2.33 -31.33
N THR A 477 -13.09 1.23 -30.83
CA THR A 477 -14.30 1.28 -29.98
C THR A 477 -14.38 0.16 -28.94
N GLU A 478 -13.33 -0.63 -28.76
CA GLU A 478 -13.41 -1.87 -27.97
C GLU A 478 -12.12 -2.22 -27.23
N VAL A 479 -12.30 -3.04 -26.18
CA VAL A 479 -11.23 -3.72 -25.46
C VAL A 479 -11.49 -5.22 -25.51
N ARG A 480 -10.45 -5.97 -25.86
CA ARG A 480 -10.49 -7.44 -25.95
C ARG A 480 -9.51 -8.08 -24.98
N ARG A 481 -9.91 -9.22 -24.43
CA ARG A 481 -9.10 -10.07 -23.56
C ARG A 481 -8.66 -11.33 -24.31
N TYR A 482 -7.37 -11.62 -24.32
CA TYR A 482 -6.73 -12.70 -25.07
C TYR A 482 -6.10 -13.73 -24.13
N GLN A 483 -6.35 -15.00 -24.47
CA GLN A 483 -5.61 -16.15 -23.96
C GLN A 483 -4.41 -16.48 -24.85
N TRP A 484 -3.56 -15.49 -25.12
CA TRP A 484 -2.51 -15.57 -26.16
C TRP A 484 -1.59 -16.79 -26.02
N GLN A 485 -1.32 -17.21 -24.78
CA GLN A 485 -0.46 -18.37 -24.46
C GLN A 485 -1.04 -19.71 -24.94
N TRP A 486 -2.36 -19.76 -25.18
CA TRP A 486 -3.08 -20.92 -25.69
C TRP A 486 -3.47 -20.75 -27.16
N GLY A 487 -2.85 -19.81 -27.88
CA GLY A 487 -3.07 -19.57 -29.30
C GLY A 487 -4.33 -18.76 -29.63
N ASP A 488 -4.97 -18.13 -28.64
CA ASP A 488 -6.10 -17.23 -28.88
C ASP A 488 -5.63 -15.92 -29.54
N LYS A 489 -5.96 -15.79 -30.83
CA LYS A 489 -5.68 -14.59 -31.63
C LYS A 489 -6.87 -13.64 -31.79
N ASN A 490 -8.08 -14.06 -31.39
CA ASN A 490 -9.31 -13.30 -31.65
C ASN A 490 -9.76 -12.50 -30.42
N GLY A 491 -9.48 -13.01 -29.23
CA GLY A 491 -9.86 -12.40 -27.98
C GLY A 491 -11.37 -12.36 -27.74
N THR A 492 -11.75 -12.15 -26.49
CA THR A 492 -13.13 -11.94 -26.05
C THR A 492 -13.38 -10.46 -25.82
N LEU A 493 -14.47 -9.90 -26.36
CA LEU A 493 -14.90 -8.53 -26.05
C LEU A 493 -15.20 -8.38 -24.55
N VAL A 494 -14.61 -7.38 -23.90
CA VAL A 494 -14.78 -7.12 -22.46
C VAL A 494 -15.21 -5.70 -22.12
N ALA A 495 -15.08 -4.75 -23.06
CA ALA A 495 -15.62 -3.40 -22.94
C ALA A 495 -15.86 -2.78 -24.33
N GLY A 496 -16.90 -1.94 -24.44
CA GLY A 496 -17.28 -1.28 -25.69
C GLY A 496 -17.90 -2.24 -26.72
N GLY A 497 -17.53 -2.08 -27.99
CA GLY A 497 -17.96 -2.95 -29.10
C GLY A 497 -19.27 -2.54 -29.78
N ASN A 498 -19.93 -1.47 -29.34
CA ASN A 498 -21.21 -1.00 -29.90
C ASN A 498 -21.05 0.28 -30.76
N GLY A 499 -19.94 0.38 -31.49
CA GLY A 499 -19.61 1.55 -32.31
C GLY A 499 -18.97 2.70 -31.52
N ASN A 500 -18.59 3.75 -32.24
CA ASN A 500 -17.99 4.95 -31.67
C ASN A 500 -19.12 5.84 -31.11
N GLY A 501 -19.00 6.22 -29.84
CA GLY A 501 -19.99 7.05 -29.15
C GLY A 501 -19.68 7.18 -27.67
N ASP A 502 -20.55 7.88 -26.96
CA ASP A 502 -20.44 8.21 -25.53
C ASP A 502 -21.46 7.46 -24.64
N GLY A 503 -22.25 6.54 -25.20
CA GLY A 503 -23.09 5.64 -24.44
C GLY A 503 -22.28 4.79 -23.43
N LEU A 504 -22.93 4.26 -22.40
CA LEU A 504 -22.26 3.45 -21.36
C LEU A 504 -21.72 2.11 -21.87
N ASN A 505 -22.15 1.67 -23.06
CA ASN A 505 -21.69 0.48 -23.76
C ASN A 505 -20.85 0.83 -25.02
N GLN A 506 -20.47 2.09 -25.19
CA GLN A 506 -19.67 2.61 -26.31
C GLN A 506 -18.36 3.22 -25.81
N LEU A 507 -17.37 3.24 -26.69
CA LEU A 507 -16.06 3.85 -26.45
C LEU A 507 -15.65 4.65 -27.69
N SER A 508 -14.89 5.71 -27.49
CA SER A 508 -14.28 6.52 -28.55
C SER A 508 -12.77 6.59 -28.35
N PHE A 509 -12.02 5.92 -29.23
CA PHE A 509 -10.57 5.87 -29.21
C PHE A 509 -9.95 5.41 -27.88
N PRO A 510 -10.39 4.27 -27.29
CA PRO A 510 -9.89 3.83 -26.00
C PRO A 510 -8.36 3.69 -26.02
N ALA A 511 -7.69 4.29 -25.03
CA ALA A 511 -6.23 4.38 -24.95
C ALA A 511 -5.69 3.37 -23.92
N PHE A 512 -5.26 3.82 -22.75
CA PHE A 512 -4.67 2.97 -21.73
C PHE A 512 -5.72 2.15 -20.97
N LEU A 513 -5.24 1.04 -20.39
CA LEU A 513 -6.04 0.06 -19.67
C LEU A 513 -5.44 -0.22 -18.30
N PHE A 514 -6.30 -0.58 -17.36
CA PHE A 514 -5.91 -1.22 -16.11
C PHE A 514 -6.92 -2.30 -15.78
N VAL A 515 -6.44 -3.43 -15.26
CA VAL A 515 -7.30 -4.54 -14.85
C VAL A 515 -7.00 -4.88 -13.40
N ASP A 516 -8.02 -4.78 -12.56
CA ASP A 516 -7.88 -5.11 -11.14
C ASP A 516 -7.94 -6.62 -10.89
N ARG A 517 -7.71 -7.04 -9.64
CA ARG A 517 -7.71 -8.46 -9.26
C ARG A 517 -9.09 -9.11 -9.40
N GLN A 518 -10.17 -8.34 -9.44
CA GLN A 518 -11.52 -8.84 -9.70
C GLN A 518 -11.83 -8.91 -11.21
N GLN A 519 -10.85 -8.63 -12.06
CA GLN A 519 -10.99 -8.56 -13.52
C GLN A 519 -11.97 -7.46 -13.95
N ASN A 520 -12.12 -6.40 -13.17
CA ASN A 520 -12.76 -5.19 -13.67
C ASN A 520 -11.77 -4.46 -14.59
N VAL A 521 -12.26 -3.99 -15.73
CA VAL A 521 -11.48 -3.32 -16.77
C VAL A 521 -11.74 -1.82 -16.69
N TYR A 522 -10.69 -1.06 -16.40
CA TYR A 522 -10.69 0.40 -16.46
C TYR A 522 -10.10 0.83 -17.80
N VAL A 523 -10.82 1.72 -18.48
CA VAL A 523 -10.49 2.16 -19.83
C VAL A 523 -10.46 3.67 -19.87
N SER A 524 -9.35 4.23 -20.33
CA SER A 524 -9.30 5.63 -20.72
C SER A 524 -10.04 5.80 -22.04
N ASP A 525 -11.28 6.27 -21.94
CA ASP A 525 -12.15 6.57 -23.07
C ASP A 525 -11.77 7.95 -23.64
N ASN A 526 -10.60 7.98 -24.26
CA ASN A 526 -9.83 9.17 -24.58
C ASN A 526 -10.63 10.22 -25.36
N GLY A 527 -11.35 9.77 -26.39
CA GLY A 527 -12.17 10.62 -27.25
C GLY A 527 -13.41 11.19 -26.56
N ASN A 528 -13.86 10.57 -25.47
CA ASN A 528 -14.99 11.04 -24.66
C ASN A 528 -14.55 11.73 -23.35
N HIS A 529 -13.24 11.95 -23.17
CA HIS A 529 -12.67 12.67 -22.03
C HIS A 529 -13.14 12.13 -20.67
N ARG A 530 -13.15 10.81 -20.53
CA ARG A 530 -13.58 10.14 -19.31
C ARG A 530 -12.80 8.84 -19.08
N VAL A 531 -12.90 8.31 -17.87
CA VAL A 531 -12.49 6.95 -17.56
C VAL A 531 -13.71 6.13 -17.22
N MET A 532 -13.80 4.96 -17.84
CA MET A 532 -14.90 4.03 -17.69
C MET A 532 -14.42 2.75 -17.02
N LYS A 533 -15.26 2.16 -16.17
CA LYS A 533 -15.02 0.85 -15.52
C LYS A 533 -16.08 -0.15 -15.96
N TRP A 534 -15.66 -1.30 -16.47
CA TRP A 534 -16.51 -2.47 -16.68
C TRP A 534 -16.24 -3.53 -15.62
N SER A 535 -17.30 -4.00 -14.97
CA SER A 535 -17.17 -5.21 -14.15
C SER A 535 -17.09 -6.44 -15.05
N LYS A 536 -16.48 -7.52 -14.56
CA LYS A 536 -16.38 -8.78 -15.32
C LYS A 536 -17.75 -9.25 -15.82
N GLY A 537 -17.92 -9.36 -17.13
CA GLY A 537 -19.16 -9.80 -17.78
C GLY A 537 -20.26 -8.73 -17.90
N ALA A 538 -19.99 -7.47 -17.50
CA ALA A 538 -20.93 -6.38 -17.64
C ALA A 538 -21.15 -6.01 -19.13
N LYS A 539 -22.40 -5.67 -19.48
CA LYS A 539 -22.78 -5.21 -20.83
C LYS A 539 -22.52 -3.72 -21.05
N GLU A 540 -22.46 -2.96 -19.97
CA GLU A 540 -22.20 -1.53 -19.93
C GLU A 540 -21.24 -1.21 -18.78
N GLY A 541 -20.54 -0.09 -18.91
CA GLY A 541 -19.60 0.40 -17.92
C GLY A 541 -20.22 1.51 -17.07
N ILE A 542 -19.45 1.96 -16.10
CA ILE A 542 -19.77 3.14 -15.30
C ILE A 542 -18.66 4.19 -15.45
N VAL A 543 -19.03 5.46 -15.47
CA VAL A 543 -18.06 6.57 -15.44
C VAL A 543 -17.45 6.62 -14.04
N VAL A 544 -16.12 6.56 -13.95
CA VAL A 544 -15.38 6.61 -12.67
C VAL A 544 -14.49 7.85 -12.53
N ALA A 545 -14.24 8.57 -13.63
CA ALA A 545 -13.64 9.90 -13.63
C ALA A 545 -14.02 10.66 -14.90
N GLY A 546 -14.10 11.99 -14.81
CA GLY A 546 -14.53 12.85 -15.91
C GLY A 546 -16.00 12.64 -16.28
N GLY A 547 -16.32 12.74 -17.58
CA GLY A 547 -17.67 12.50 -18.11
C GLY A 547 -18.63 13.69 -18.00
N GLN A 548 -18.15 14.85 -17.57
CA GLN A 548 -18.89 16.12 -17.59
C GLN A 548 -18.49 17.01 -18.78
N GLY A 549 -18.20 16.38 -19.91
CA GLY A 549 -17.63 17.03 -21.10
C GLY A 549 -16.14 17.33 -21.01
N GLU A 550 -15.59 17.82 -22.11
CA GLU A 550 -14.21 18.31 -22.19
C GLU A 550 -14.02 19.57 -21.34
N GLY A 551 -12.99 19.60 -20.49
CA GLY A 551 -12.65 20.82 -19.75
C GLY A 551 -11.57 20.62 -18.69
N SER A 552 -11.32 21.66 -17.91
CA SER A 552 -10.24 21.72 -16.90
C SER A 552 -10.76 21.76 -15.45
N ALA A 553 -12.08 21.76 -15.24
CA ALA A 553 -12.67 21.63 -13.90
C ALA A 553 -12.23 20.31 -13.22
N LEU A 554 -12.34 20.24 -11.90
CA LEU A 554 -11.97 19.02 -11.16
C LEU A 554 -12.91 17.83 -11.44
N THR A 555 -14.09 18.08 -12.01
CA THR A 555 -15.05 17.08 -12.48
C THR A 555 -14.83 16.68 -13.95
N GLN A 556 -13.94 17.38 -14.66
CA GLN A 556 -13.70 17.22 -16.09
C GLN A 556 -12.29 16.70 -16.38
N LEU A 557 -12.12 16.12 -17.56
CA LEU A 557 -10.85 15.72 -18.14
C LEU A 557 -10.76 16.28 -19.57
N LYS A 558 -9.57 16.28 -20.14
CA LYS A 558 -9.29 16.66 -21.52
C LYS A 558 -8.29 15.68 -22.12
N TYR A 559 -8.83 14.73 -22.89
CA TYR A 559 -8.11 13.58 -23.47
C TYR A 559 -7.42 12.71 -22.42
N ALA A 560 -8.20 11.97 -21.64
CA ALA A 560 -7.69 11.00 -20.67
C ALA A 560 -6.79 9.95 -21.36
N ASN A 561 -5.55 9.77 -20.89
CA ASN A 561 -4.61 8.77 -21.41
C ASN A 561 -4.20 7.77 -20.32
N GLY A 562 -2.94 7.76 -19.86
CA GLY A 562 -2.44 6.81 -18.88
C GLY A 562 -3.34 6.77 -17.65
N LEU A 563 -3.62 5.56 -17.16
CA LEU A 563 -4.35 5.37 -15.93
C LEU A 563 -3.74 4.27 -15.08
N PHE A 564 -3.97 4.36 -13.77
CA PHE A 564 -3.56 3.36 -12.79
C PHE A 564 -4.60 3.34 -11.68
N VAL A 565 -4.92 2.16 -11.16
CA VAL A 565 -5.82 2.03 -10.01
C VAL A 565 -5.05 1.33 -8.89
N ASP A 566 -4.98 1.96 -7.72
CA ASP A 566 -4.36 1.33 -6.56
C ASP A 566 -5.28 0.26 -5.94
N MET A 567 -4.80 -0.46 -4.94
CA MET A 567 -5.59 -1.53 -4.30
C MET A 567 -6.72 -1.01 -3.40
N LEU A 568 -6.75 0.29 -3.11
CA LEU A 568 -7.85 0.96 -2.42
C LEU A 568 -8.96 1.41 -3.40
N GLY A 569 -8.77 1.18 -4.71
CA GLY A 569 -9.69 1.63 -5.75
C GLY A 569 -9.52 3.10 -6.11
N THR A 570 -8.44 3.74 -5.69
CA THR A 570 -8.09 5.10 -6.10
C THR A 570 -7.57 5.07 -7.53
N LEU A 571 -8.24 5.82 -8.40
CA LEU A 571 -7.88 5.98 -9.80
C LEU A 571 -6.96 7.20 -9.99
N TYR A 572 -5.88 7.01 -10.72
CA TYR A 572 -4.95 8.04 -11.17
C TYR A 572 -5.03 8.14 -12.68
N VAL A 573 -5.14 9.36 -13.22
CA VAL A 573 -5.37 9.59 -14.65
C VAL A 573 -4.46 10.71 -15.14
N ALA A 574 -3.76 10.48 -16.24
CA ALA A 574 -3.11 11.52 -17.02
C ALA A 574 -4.18 12.31 -17.78
N ASP A 575 -4.40 13.54 -17.34
CA ASP A 575 -5.31 14.51 -17.94
C ASP A 575 -4.53 15.34 -18.97
N SER A 576 -4.28 14.72 -20.12
CA SER A 576 -3.13 15.00 -20.98
C SER A 576 -3.05 16.43 -21.48
N LEU A 577 -4.15 16.99 -22.01
CA LEU A 577 -4.16 18.36 -22.53
C LEU A 577 -4.49 19.41 -21.46
N ASN A 578 -4.72 18.99 -20.22
CA ASN A 578 -4.67 19.87 -19.06
C ASN A 578 -3.30 19.81 -18.35
N HIS A 579 -2.32 19.09 -18.92
CA HIS A 579 -0.93 19.05 -18.46
C HIS A 579 -0.82 18.68 -16.96
N ARG A 580 -1.62 17.70 -16.52
CA ARG A 580 -1.70 17.29 -15.11
C ARG A 580 -2.02 15.81 -14.94
N VAL A 581 -1.76 15.31 -13.74
CA VAL A 581 -2.25 14.00 -13.30
C VAL A 581 -3.26 14.22 -12.17
N MET A 582 -4.42 13.59 -12.29
CA MET A 582 -5.53 13.73 -11.35
C MET A 582 -5.80 12.40 -10.65
N ARG A 583 -6.23 12.48 -9.38
CA ARG A 583 -6.58 11.36 -8.51
C ARG A 583 -8.07 11.40 -8.15
N TRP A 584 -8.77 10.28 -8.29
CA TRP A 584 -10.14 10.06 -7.81
C TRP A 584 -10.16 8.89 -6.84
N THR A 585 -10.61 9.15 -5.62
CA THR A 585 -10.90 8.07 -4.67
C THR A 585 -12.24 7.45 -5.00
N GLN A 586 -12.46 6.19 -4.59
CA GLN A 586 -13.72 5.51 -4.88
C GLN A 586 -14.95 6.34 -4.44
N GLY A 587 -15.88 6.57 -5.37
CA GLY A 587 -17.10 7.35 -5.13
C GLY A 587 -16.94 8.88 -5.11
N ALA A 588 -15.73 9.40 -5.35
CA ALA A 588 -15.49 10.84 -5.43
C ALA A 588 -16.23 11.46 -6.61
N GLN A 589 -16.89 12.59 -6.37
CA GLN A 589 -17.60 13.35 -7.41
C GLN A 589 -16.66 14.23 -8.25
N GLN A 590 -15.47 14.53 -7.72
CA GLN A 590 -14.44 15.33 -8.39
C GLN A 590 -13.06 14.79 -8.06
N GLY A 591 -12.10 15.06 -8.93
CA GLY A 591 -10.71 14.66 -8.77
C GLY A 591 -9.92 15.64 -7.93
N THR A 592 -8.67 15.29 -7.67
CA THR A 592 -7.66 16.15 -7.06
C THR A 592 -6.41 16.12 -7.92
N VAL A 593 -5.86 17.27 -8.26
CA VAL A 593 -4.58 17.35 -8.96
C VAL A 593 -3.48 16.89 -8.00
N ILE A 594 -2.66 15.94 -8.43
CA ILE A 594 -1.54 15.43 -7.60
C ILE A 594 -0.18 15.92 -8.10
N VAL A 595 0.00 16.04 -9.42
CA VAL A 595 1.21 16.59 -10.08
C VAL A 595 0.82 17.28 -11.38
N GLY A 596 1.64 18.22 -11.84
CA GLY A 596 1.32 19.10 -12.97
C GLY A 596 0.23 20.13 -12.64
N GLY A 597 -0.44 20.63 -13.67
CA GLY A 597 -1.48 21.67 -13.54
C GLY A 597 -0.93 23.08 -13.36
N ASN A 598 0.40 23.25 -13.43
CA ASN A 598 1.10 24.54 -13.33
C ASN A 598 1.40 25.15 -14.72
N GLY A 599 0.48 24.93 -15.67
CA GLY A 599 0.67 25.27 -17.08
C GLY A 599 1.55 24.28 -17.85
N GLU A 600 1.49 24.39 -19.17
CA GLU A 600 2.41 23.71 -20.07
C GLU A 600 3.84 24.26 -19.89
N GLY A 601 4.85 23.38 -19.87
CA GLY A 601 6.23 23.79 -19.75
C GLY A 601 7.19 22.66 -19.38
N GLU A 602 8.46 23.01 -19.21
CA GLU A 602 9.59 22.09 -18.97
C GLU A 602 10.03 22.02 -17.49
N GLY A 603 9.39 22.78 -16.60
CA GLY A 603 9.70 22.78 -15.17
C GLY A 603 9.48 21.42 -14.49
N ALA A 604 10.02 21.26 -13.28
CA ALA A 604 9.97 20.00 -12.52
C ALA A 604 8.55 19.55 -12.14
N ASN A 605 7.54 20.42 -12.22
CA ASN A 605 6.14 20.07 -11.99
C ASN A 605 5.24 20.66 -13.09
N GLN A 606 5.77 20.67 -14.32
CA GLN A 606 5.08 21.04 -15.55
C GLN A 606 5.24 19.91 -16.57
N PHE A 607 4.26 19.79 -17.46
CA PHE A 607 4.24 18.80 -18.53
C PHE A 607 3.94 19.48 -19.86
N ALA A 608 4.57 19.01 -20.94
CA ALA A 608 4.12 19.23 -22.30
C ALA A 608 3.45 17.94 -22.78
N VAL A 609 2.20 17.76 -22.32
CA VAL A 609 1.34 16.58 -22.51
C VAL A 609 1.81 15.34 -21.73
N ALA A 610 1.18 15.10 -20.58
CA ALA A 610 1.34 13.86 -19.81
C ALA A 610 0.57 12.72 -20.48
N ILE A 611 1.24 11.63 -20.85
CA ILE A 611 0.64 10.48 -21.57
C ILE A 611 0.57 9.24 -20.69
N GLY A 612 1.62 8.42 -20.68
CA GLY A 612 1.68 7.19 -19.91
C GLY A 612 2.02 7.50 -18.45
N LEU A 613 1.46 6.71 -17.54
CA LEU A 613 1.84 6.74 -16.14
C LEU A 613 2.02 5.34 -15.59
N SER A 614 2.91 5.19 -14.62
CA SER A 614 3.14 3.94 -13.89
C SER A 614 3.60 4.26 -12.48
N PHE A 615 3.29 3.37 -11.55
CA PHE A 615 3.78 3.44 -10.18
C PHE A 615 4.87 2.39 -9.94
N ASP A 616 5.82 2.70 -9.06
CA ASP A 616 6.73 1.71 -8.48
C ASP A 616 6.17 1.13 -7.16
N ARG A 617 6.84 0.14 -6.58
CA ARG A 617 6.35 -0.55 -5.35
C ARG A 617 6.36 0.34 -4.12
N ARG A 618 7.11 1.45 -4.17
CA ARG A 618 7.17 2.47 -3.12
C ARG A 618 6.14 3.57 -3.31
N GLY A 619 5.31 3.50 -4.35
CA GLY A 619 4.29 4.50 -4.65
C GLY A 619 4.83 5.76 -5.34
N ASN A 620 6.05 5.72 -5.90
CA ASN A 620 6.52 6.82 -6.74
C ASN A 620 5.80 6.76 -8.10
N LEU A 621 5.33 7.92 -8.55
CA LEU A 621 4.66 8.09 -9.83
C LEU A 621 5.68 8.43 -10.92
N TYR A 622 5.62 7.73 -12.04
CA TYR A 622 6.39 7.99 -13.25
C TYR A 622 5.44 8.44 -14.35
N VAL A 623 5.77 9.53 -15.04
CA VAL A 623 4.94 10.13 -16.09
C VAL A 623 5.77 10.34 -17.36
N ALA A 624 5.30 9.82 -18.49
CA ALA A 624 5.84 10.16 -19.80
C ALA A 624 5.34 11.55 -20.19
N ASP A 625 6.29 12.47 -20.31
CA ASP A 625 6.09 13.87 -20.64
C ASP A 625 6.45 14.05 -22.12
N ARG A 626 5.45 13.83 -22.97
CA ARG A 626 5.63 13.45 -24.37
C ARG A 626 6.41 14.50 -25.16
N TYR A 627 5.96 15.75 -25.14
CA TYR A 627 6.59 16.80 -25.94
C TYR A 627 7.79 17.44 -25.27
N ASN A 628 8.06 17.14 -24.00
CA ASN A 628 9.33 17.42 -23.35
C ASN A 628 10.35 16.28 -23.51
N HIS A 629 10.01 15.21 -24.24
CA HIS A 629 10.94 14.14 -24.60
C HIS A 629 11.61 13.49 -23.38
N ARG A 630 10.85 13.29 -22.30
CA ARG A 630 11.37 12.80 -21.02
C ARG A 630 10.36 11.98 -20.23
N VAL A 631 10.85 11.30 -19.20
CA VAL A 631 10.03 10.71 -18.13
C VAL A 631 10.40 11.38 -16.81
N GLN A 632 9.38 11.87 -16.10
CA GLN A 632 9.53 12.46 -14.78
C GLN A 632 9.04 11.50 -13.69
N ARG A 633 9.77 11.45 -12.58
CA ARG A 633 9.42 10.69 -11.37
C ARG A 633 9.07 11.62 -10.23
N PHE A 634 7.97 11.34 -9.54
CA PHE A 634 7.45 12.08 -8.41
C PHE A 634 7.39 11.17 -7.19
N SER A 635 7.99 11.61 -6.09
CA SER A 635 7.82 10.97 -4.79
C SER A 635 6.54 11.51 -4.18
N LEU A 636 5.45 10.77 -4.26
CA LEU A 636 4.19 11.19 -3.66
C LEU A 636 4.27 10.96 -2.16
N GLU A 637 4.73 11.97 -1.44
CA GLU A 637 4.67 11.95 0.03
C GLU A 637 3.20 12.00 0.45
N TYR A 638 2.72 10.91 1.06
CA TYR A 638 1.55 10.99 1.92
C TYR A 638 1.97 11.84 3.11
N LEU A 639 1.45 13.06 3.20
CA LEU A 639 1.68 13.89 4.38
C LEU A 639 1.23 13.12 5.63
N SER A 640 2.18 12.60 6.40
CA SER A 640 2.04 12.54 7.85
C SER A 640 2.47 13.90 8.39
N ASP A 641 1.74 14.96 8.07
CA ASP A 641 2.01 16.25 8.68
C ASP A 641 1.51 16.22 10.12
N THR A 642 2.48 15.99 10.99
CA THR A 642 2.66 16.58 12.33
C THR A 642 1.42 16.75 13.19
N LEU A 643 1.32 15.89 14.21
CA LEU A 643 1.08 16.30 15.60
C LEU A 643 1.88 15.42 16.55
#